data_AF-A0AAV0XGJ7-F1
#
_entry.id   AF-A0AAV0XGJ7-F1
#
_cell.length_a   1.000
_cell.length_b   1.000
_cell.length_c   1.000
_cell.angle_alpha   90.00
_cell.angle_beta   90.00
_cell.angle_gamma   90.00
#
_symmetry.space_group_name_H-M   'P 1'
#
loop_
_entity.id
_entity.type
_entity.pdbx_description
1 polymer ?
#
loop_
_entity_poly.entity_id
_entity_poly.type
_entity_poly.pdbx_seq_one_letter_code
_entity_poly.pdbx_strand_id
1 'polypeptide(L)'
;MSKLKPTIYTILTIITHTIPYTRGFIAYDCSGTKLNITSFNTLNVDYCSPPLPNKIDKIPIMKLLQIRETVQIQFQACYIVADYLITKCASFDDAQVVRNGYFTELIQIGAAQCADAHARRAYEFYQGITANNIRINQTMYFSDVIKGAVNHNGDCTGETFRTDKFEWDNVLVQAKYKILLSEGVAVANSREDLLVLPTGTRLKLSESYGMDSHKGEIIWKYNQQTNCDVNDYDTLYEGPATLITSKQSQNSSNEIQTFLVESDKIAFALQKLNIDYACHIPVFRTEHPRLFILTDRTNIPFFHTKPISTYNTDLMAYINTKFVYIQNILQATVTSMYIDLVTKQCHLERNILMQKLSLASYSLSEFAYTMGEGPGYTALKTGEIVYLIKCKPVDVELDRSHKVCFQELPVVYNKQKLFMAPKTHTLQKYGTEIDCTIILPTGYLMEGEWISMSPEYNELGSGKIPQILKPQTSWTWAYRSPEHLMNAGLYSSDMINALQKHLLFPQEVDAAQSNLARQTMGYNTIDQGLKIKPYIDEQLISRLVEDKLNKMWGWFVGFGNFISGLLGVFVAWKILMICLNTTINMSILYQTFGCSFKVLAGVFASMTHYFMHKSHSHDNKQKPRKLTTEEITQQNTYLLNTVQEQPIPAPRQLYPPLRVENSHYQTPRRTL
;
A
#
# COMPACT_ATOMS: atom_id res chain seq x y z
N MET A 1 -69.99 -41.53 12.71
CA MET A 1 -68.62 -40.95 12.75
C MET A 1 -68.66 -39.48 13.16
N SER A 2 -68.85 -39.14 14.45
CA SER A 2 -68.78 -37.72 14.89
C SER A 2 -68.36 -37.50 16.36
N LYS A 3 -67.94 -38.54 17.10
CA LYS A 3 -67.51 -38.38 18.51
C LYS A 3 -66.00 -38.59 18.76
N LEU A 4 -65.18 -38.82 17.73
CA LEU A 4 -63.74 -39.07 17.88
C LEU A 4 -62.83 -37.86 17.61
N LYS A 5 -63.38 -36.75 17.09
CA LYS A 5 -62.59 -35.55 16.73
C LYS A 5 -62.15 -34.67 17.91
N PRO A 6 -62.93 -34.44 18.98
CA PRO A 6 -62.51 -33.51 20.04
C PRO A 6 -61.43 -34.11 20.94
N THR A 7 -61.41 -35.43 21.15
CA THR A 7 -60.45 -36.12 22.02
C THR A 7 -59.04 -36.18 21.43
N ILE A 8 -58.91 -36.37 20.11
CA ILE A 8 -57.61 -36.37 19.43
C ILE A 8 -57.01 -34.95 19.45
N TYR A 9 -57.83 -33.92 19.29
CA TYR A 9 -57.36 -32.53 19.33
C TYR A 9 -56.85 -32.14 20.72
N THR A 10 -57.56 -32.54 21.79
CA THR A 10 -57.11 -32.29 23.17
C THR A 10 -55.83 -33.06 23.53
N ILE A 11 -55.66 -34.29 23.04
CA ILE A 11 -54.44 -35.08 23.30
C ILE A 11 -53.25 -34.47 22.53
N LEU A 12 -53.45 -34.00 21.30
CA LEU A 12 -52.39 -33.36 20.51
C LEU A 12 -51.96 -31.99 21.11
N THR A 13 -52.90 -31.23 21.68
CA THR A 13 -52.58 -29.97 22.39
C THR A 13 -51.85 -30.20 23.71
N ILE A 14 -52.15 -31.31 24.42
CA ILE A 14 -51.44 -31.65 25.66
C ILE A 14 -50.02 -32.15 25.33
N ILE A 15 -49.85 -32.96 24.28
CA ILE A 15 -48.54 -33.47 23.85
C ILE A 15 -47.62 -32.33 23.36
N THR A 16 -48.16 -31.31 22.69
CA THR A 16 -47.38 -30.15 22.23
C THR A 16 -46.98 -29.18 23.35
N HIS A 17 -47.68 -29.17 24.49
CA HIS A 17 -47.28 -28.40 25.68
C HIS A 17 -46.30 -29.14 26.61
N THR A 18 -46.08 -30.45 26.41
CA THR A 18 -45.15 -31.25 27.23
C THR A 18 -43.79 -31.50 26.58
N ILE A 19 -43.53 -30.97 25.38
CA ILE A 19 -42.17 -31.01 24.81
C ILE A 19 -41.41 -29.81 25.39
N PRO A 20 -40.44 -30.00 26.30
CA PRO A 20 -39.54 -28.92 26.65
C PRO A 20 -38.80 -28.53 25.36
N TYR A 21 -39.11 -27.36 24.81
CA TYR A 21 -38.22 -26.71 23.85
C TYR A 21 -36.95 -26.37 24.62
N THR A 22 -35.95 -27.26 24.57
CA THR A 22 -34.60 -26.90 24.96
C THR A 22 -34.09 -25.98 23.84
N ARG A 23 -34.00 -24.68 24.14
CA ARG A 23 -33.28 -23.73 23.28
C ARG A 23 -31.79 -24.07 23.40
N GLY A 24 -31.30 -24.92 22.50
CA GLY A 24 -29.86 -25.10 22.28
C GLY A 24 -29.28 -23.81 21.72
N PHE A 25 -28.12 -23.40 22.21
CA PHE A 25 -27.41 -22.22 21.72
C PHE A 25 -25.96 -22.54 21.37
N ILE A 26 -25.35 -21.70 20.54
CA ILE A 26 -24.04 -21.98 19.95
C ILE A 26 -22.92 -21.59 20.91
N ALA A 27 -22.10 -22.58 21.27
CA ALA A 27 -20.80 -22.40 21.90
C ALA A 27 -19.68 -22.87 20.95
N TYR A 28 -18.42 -22.73 21.35
CA TYR A 28 -17.28 -23.09 20.52
C TYR A 28 -16.30 -24.03 21.22
N ASP A 29 -16.05 -25.18 20.62
CA ASP A 29 -15.12 -26.19 21.09
C ASP A 29 -13.73 -26.00 20.46
N CYS A 30 -12.74 -25.77 21.31
CA CYS A 30 -11.34 -25.56 20.94
C CYS A 30 -10.46 -26.81 21.16
N SER A 31 -11.04 -27.96 21.53
CA SER A 31 -10.29 -29.18 21.87
C SER A 31 -9.99 -30.12 20.67
N GLY A 32 -10.46 -29.75 19.46
CA GLY A 32 -10.31 -30.56 18.25
C GLY A 32 -8.86 -30.66 17.73
N THR A 33 -8.57 -31.72 16.98
CA THR A 33 -7.23 -31.98 16.41
C THR A 33 -6.91 -31.19 15.13
N LYS A 34 -7.91 -30.51 14.55
CA LYS A 34 -7.76 -29.67 13.34
C LYS A 34 -8.26 -28.26 13.63
N LEU A 35 -7.40 -27.42 14.21
CA LEU A 35 -7.70 -26.02 14.50
C LEU A 35 -7.00 -25.12 13.47
N ASN A 36 -7.65 -24.02 13.07
CA ASN A 36 -7.04 -23.00 12.24
C ASN A 36 -6.29 -22.02 13.16
N ILE A 37 -4.97 -21.99 13.06
CA ILE A 37 -4.09 -21.23 13.94
C ILE A 37 -3.37 -20.16 13.12
N THR A 38 -3.48 -18.92 13.57
CA THR A 38 -2.75 -17.77 13.01
C THR A 38 -1.84 -17.21 14.09
N SER A 39 -0.62 -16.83 13.73
CA SER A 39 0.39 -16.34 14.68
C SER A 39 0.69 -14.87 14.45
N PHE A 40 0.77 -14.08 15.52
CA PHE A 40 1.11 -12.66 15.49
C PHE A 40 2.35 -12.36 16.33
N ASN A 41 3.15 -11.39 15.87
CA ASN A 41 4.23 -10.80 16.65
C ASN A 41 3.64 -9.84 17.69
N THR A 42 4.10 -9.92 18.94
CA THR A 42 3.66 -9.03 20.04
C THR A 42 4.46 -7.74 20.19
N LEU A 43 5.59 -7.60 19.49
CA LEU A 43 6.51 -6.48 19.68
C LEU A 43 6.11 -5.23 18.87
N ASN A 44 5.73 -5.40 17.61
CA ASN A 44 5.44 -4.27 16.73
C ASN A 44 4.44 -4.60 15.62
N VAL A 45 3.74 -3.57 15.17
CA VAL A 45 3.03 -3.53 13.89
C VAL A 45 3.97 -2.92 12.85
N ASP A 46 3.79 -3.22 11.57
CA ASP A 46 4.65 -2.73 10.48
C ASP A 46 4.25 -1.34 9.95
N TYR A 47 5.25 -0.54 9.54
CA TYR A 47 5.09 0.87 9.21
C TYR A 47 4.37 1.09 7.86
N CYS A 48 3.68 2.21 7.75
CA CYS A 48 3.01 2.60 6.51
C CYS A 48 4.03 2.91 5.41
N SER A 49 3.81 2.37 4.21
CA SER A 49 4.62 2.63 3.01
C SER A 49 3.77 3.34 1.95
N PRO A 50 3.58 4.67 2.05
CA PRO A 50 2.76 5.41 1.09
C PRO A 50 3.46 5.56 -0.27
N PRO A 51 2.69 5.79 -1.35
CA PRO A 51 3.24 6.11 -2.66
C PRO A 51 4.06 7.41 -2.64
N LEU A 52 5.14 7.44 -3.43
CA LEU A 52 6.04 8.60 -3.51
C LEU A 52 5.33 9.82 -4.13
N PRO A 53 5.50 11.02 -3.56
CA PRO A 53 4.93 12.24 -4.12
C PRO A 53 5.65 12.66 -5.41
N ASN A 54 4.97 13.49 -6.22
CA ASN A 54 5.57 14.10 -7.40
C ASN A 54 6.73 15.02 -7.02
N LYS A 55 7.80 15.03 -7.83
CA LYS A 55 8.93 15.93 -7.63
C LYS A 55 8.63 17.29 -8.25
N ILE A 56 8.84 18.35 -7.49
CA ILE A 56 8.59 19.74 -7.90
C ILE A 56 9.91 20.50 -7.86
N ASP A 57 10.38 20.96 -9.03
CA ASP A 57 11.59 21.75 -9.18
C ASP A 57 11.23 23.18 -9.61
N LYS A 58 11.90 24.20 -9.06
CA LYS A 58 11.71 25.59 -9.48
C LYS A 58 12.73 25.97 -10.55
N ILE A 59 12.24 26.44 -11.69
CA ILE A 59 13.05 26.92 -12.80
C ILE A 59 13.09 28.46 -12.73
N PRO A 60 14.29 29.04 -12.56
CA PRO A 60 14.43 30.47 -12.27
C PRO A 60 14.06 31.35 -13.45
N ILE A 61 14.27 30.88 -14.68
CA ILE A 61 13.92 31.62 -15.89
C ILE A 61 13.68 30.65 -17.05
N MET A 62 12.64 30.91 -17.84
CA MET A 62 12.35 30.25 -19.11
C MET A 62 11.73 31.22 -20.10
N LYS A 63 11.85 30.91 -21.39
CA LYS A 63 11.14 31.58 -22.48
C LYS A 63 10.18 30.62 -23.18
N LEU A 64 8.97 31.10 -23.45
CA LEU A 64 8.01 30.43 -24.32
C LEU A 64 8.06 31.08 -25.69
N LEU A 65 8.47 30.31 -26.69
CA LEU A 65 8.61 30.74 -28.08
C LEU A 65 7.45 30.22 -28.92
N GLN A 66 6.95 31.04 -29.83
CA GLN A 66 5.94 30.66 -30.82
C GLN A 66 6.45 30.90 -32.23
N ILE A 67 6.30 29.91 -33.13
CA ILE A 67 6.62 30.11 -34.55
C ILE A 67 5.68 31.14 -35.18
N ARG A 68 6.28 32.12 -35.85
CA ARG A 68 5.63 33.15 -36.65
C ARG A 68 5.29 32.58 -38.03
N GLU A 69 4.00 32.55 -38.36
CA GLU A 69 3.55 32.08 -39.69
C GLU A 69 3.25 33.25 -40.62
N THR A 70 2.94 34.44 -40.08
CA THR A 70 2.60 35.61 -40.88
C THR A 70 3.63 36.73 -40.78
N VAL A 71 4.08 37.21 -41.94
CA VAL A 71 5.05 38.31 -42.09
C VAL A 71 4.41 39.46 -42.86
N GLN A 72 4.78 40.69 -42.55
CA GLN A 72 4.33 41.85 -43.29
C GLN A 72 5.25 42.09 -44.49
N ILE A 73 4.67 42.15 -45.69
CA ILE A 73 5.41 42.39 -46.95
C ILE A 73 4.88 43.67 -47.60
N GLN A 74 5.79 44.48 -48.14
CA GLN A 74 5.44 45.66 -48.93
C GLN A 74 5.01 45.23 -50.33
N PHE A 75 3.90 45.76 -50.80
CA PHE A 75 3.42 45.57 -52.17
C PHE A 75 3.30 46.92 -52.89
N GLN A 76 3.45 46.85 -54.21
CA GLN A 76 3.18 47.96 -55.13
C GLN A 76 2.02 47.56 -56.02
N ALA A 77 1.19 48.54 -56.37
CA ALA A 77 -0.04 48.34 -57.11
C ALA A 77 -0.13 49.30 -58.30
N CYS A 78 -0.57 48.80 -59.45
CA CYS A 78 -0.74 49.54 -60.69
C CYS A 78 -2.17 49.37 -61.21
N TYR A 79 -2.88 50.49 -61.32
CA TYR A 79 -4.22 50.53 -61.88
C TYR A 79 -4.25 51.55 -63.01
N ILE A 80 -4.31 51.06 -64.25
CA ILE A 80 -4.31 51.89 -65.46
C ILE A 80 -5.55 51.54 -66.28
N VAL A 81 -6.42 52.51 -66.45
CA VAL A 81 -7.64 52.38 -67.26
C VAL A 81 -7.60 53.40 -68.38
N ALA A 82 -7.93 52.97 -69.59
CA ALA A 82 -8.04 53.83 -70.76
C ALA A 82 -9.49 53.92 -71.22
N ASP A 83 -10.00 55.15 -71.30
CA ASP A 83 -11.25 55.46 -71.97
C ASP A 83 -10.92 55.91 -73.39
N TYR A 84 -11.35 55.15 -74.39
CA TYR A 84 -11.14 55.46 -75.80
C TYR A 84 -12.37 56.16 -76.38
N LEU A 85 -12.14 57.27 -77.08
CA LEU A 85 -13.12 57.97 -77.90
C LEU A 85 -12.63 57.98 -79.35
N ILE A 86 -13.33 57.22 -80.18
CA ILE A 86 -13.07 57.07 -81.61
C ILE A 86 -14.13 57.87 -82.35
N THR A 87 -13.67 58.75 -83.23
CA THR A 87 -14.52 59.54 -84.12
C THR A 87 -14.01 59.43 -85.55
N LYS A 88 -14.92 59.38 -86.53
CA LYS A 88 -14.54 59.35 -87.95
C LYS A 88 -14.32 60.77 -88.44
N CYS A 89 -13.24 60.99 -89.17
CA CYS A 89 -12.96 62.30 -89.76
C CYS A 89 -13.58 62.36 -91.16
N ALA A 90 -14.61 63.20 -91.30
CA ALA A 90 -15.36 63.34 -92.53
C ALA A 90 -14.65 64.26 -93.54
N SER A 91 -15.08 64.22 -94.80
CA SER A 91 -14.49 65.03 -95.88
C SER A 91 -14.72 66.55 -95.76
N PHE A 92 -15.49 66.99 -94.77
CA PHE A 92 -15.82 68.40 -94.49
C PHE A 92 -15.31 68.84 -93.11
N ASP A 93 -14.24 68.22 -92.61
CA ASP A 93 -13.59 68.54 -91.32
C ASP A 93 -14.49 68.37 -90.07
N ASP A 94 -15.59 67.64 -90.19
CA ASP A 94 -16.46 67.27 -89.06
C ASP A 94 -16.07 65.91 -88.46
N ALA A 95 -16.13 65.81 -87.13
CA ALA A 95 -15.99 64.55 -86.40
C ALA A 95 -17.34 63.84 -86.24
N GLN A 96 -17.45 62.61 -86.76
CA GLN A 96 -18.67 61.81 -86.70
C GLN A 96 -18.56 60.65 -85.71
N VAL A 97 -19.65 60.35 -84.99
CA VAL A 97 -19.71 59.21 -84.07
C VAL A 97 -19.68 57.89 -84.87
N VAL A 98 -18.81 56.97 -84.45
CA VAL A 98 -18.76 55.62 -85.02
C VAL A 98 -19.37 54.60 -84.08
N ARG A 99 -19.87 53.50 -84.64
CA ARG A 99 -20.38 52.38 -83.86
C ARG A 99 -19.27 51.79 -83.00
N ASN A 100 -19.56 51.53 -81.72
CA ASN A 100 -18.60 51.08 -80.71
C ASN A 100 -17.39 52.01 -80.55
N GLY A 101 -17.57 53.31 -80.87
CA GLY A 101 -16.49 54.30 -80.79
C GLY A 101 -16.20 54.82 -79.39
N TYR A 102 -16.90 54.36 -78.35
CA TYR A 102 -16.55 54.66 -76.97
C TYR A 102 -16.50 53.38 -76.17
N PHE A 103 -15.35 53.08 -75.57
CA PHE A 103 -15.18 51.94 -74.68
C PHE A 103 -14.06 52.18 -73.67
N THR A 104 -14.12 51.45 -72.57
CA THR A 104 -13.14 51.51 -71.49
C THR A 104 -12.43 50.18 -71.39
N GLU A 105 -11.11 50.21 -71.21
CA GLU A 105 -10.26 49.04 -71.07
C GLU A 105 -9.35 49.18 -69.85
N LEU A 106 -9.18 48.09 -69.10
CA LEU A 106 -8.15 47.97 -68.07
C LEU A 106 -6.86 47.49 -68.74
N ILE A 107 -5.82 48.33 -68.74
CA ILE A 107 -4.53 47.98 -69.32
C ILE A 107 -3.76 47.12 -68.32
N GLN A 108 -3.43 45.89 -68.71
CA GLN A 108 -2.58 44.97 -67.95
C GLN A 108 -1.14 45.10 -68.44
N ILE A 109 -0.26 45.68 -67.62
CA ILE A 109 1.12 46.02 -67.97
C ILE A 109 2.13 44.94 -67.54
N GLY A 110 1.73 44.07 -66.63
CA GLY A 110 2.55 43.00 -66.06
C GLY A 110 3.50 43.48 -64.97
N ALA A 111 4.07 42.51 -64.25
CA ALA A 111 4.87 42.78 -63.05
C ALA A 111 6.10 43.67 -63.30
N ALA A 112 6.81 43.44 -64.41
CA ALA A 112 8.04 44.19 -64.73
C ALA A 112 7.75 45.65 -65.08
N GLN A 113 6.72 45.92 -65.89
CA GLN A 113 6.35 47.29 -66.25
C GLN A 113 5.72 48.04 -65.08
N CYS A 114 4.96 47.35 -64.22
CA CYS A 114 4.45 47.94 -62.98
C CYS A 114 5.60 48.36 -62.05
N ALA A 115 6.60 47.49 -61.86
CA ALA A 115 7.78 47.83 -61.07
C ALA A 115 8.57 49.01 -61.67
N ASP A 116 8.73 49.03 -63.00
CA ASP A 116 9.41 50.12 -63.71
C ASP A 116 8.64 51.45 -63.60
N ALA A 117 7.30 51.41 -63.69
CA ALA A 117 6.46 52.60 -63.52
C ALA A 117 6.56 53.20 -62.11
N HIS A 118 6.64 52.36 -61.07
CA HIS A 118 6.90 52.79 -59.70
C HIS A 118 8.31 53.37 -59.52
N ALA A 119 9.32 52.77 -60.17
CA ALA A 119 10.71 53.23 -60.10
C ALA A 119 10.94 54.56 -60.83
N ARG A 120 10.43 54.70 -62.05
CA ARG A 120 10.62 55.89 -62.90
C ARG A 120 9.61 57.01 -62.62
N ARG A 121 8.52 56.71 -61.88
CA ARG A 121 7.37 57.62 -61.72
C ARG A 121 6.81 58.09 -63.07
N ALA A 122 6.89 57.23 -64.07
CA ALA A 122 6.47 57.49 -65.43
C ALA A 122 5.99 56.18 -66.08
N TYR A 123 5.07 56.29 -67.03
CA TYR A 123 4.59 55.16 -67.82
C TYR A 123 4.56 55.52 -69.30
N GLU A 124 5.13 54.67 -70.14
CA GLU A 124 5.17 54.84 -71.59
C GLU A 124 4.06 54.00 -72.24
N PHE A 125 3.20 54.65 -73.01
CA PHE A 125 2.15 54.01 -73.79
C PHE A 125 2.69 53.51 -75.14
N TYR A 126 1.94 52.65 -75.83
CA TYR A 126 2.31 51.90 -77.04
C TYR A 126 2.84 52.72 -78.26
N GLN A 127 2.95 54.05 -78.18
CA GLN A 127 3.37 54.92 -79.30
C GLN A 127 4.32 56.05 -78.90
N GLY A 128 5.13 55.87 -77.85
CA GLY A 128 6.11 56.88 -77.40
C GLY A 128 5.52 58.05 -76.62
N ILE A 129 4.22 57.99 -76.31
CA ILE A 129 3.56 58.94 -75.42
C ILE A 129 3.93 58.53 -73.98
N THR A 130 4.49 59.45 -73.20
CA THR A 130 4.91 59.17 -71.82
C THR A 130 4.14 60.02 -70.81
N ALA A 131 3.45 59.38 -69.88
CA ALA A 131 2.93 60.04 -68.70
C ALA A 131 4.06 60.18 -67.66
N ASN A 132 4.58 61.40 -67.47
CA ASN A 132 5.64 61.70 -66.50
C ASN A 132 5.08 62.26 -65.18
N ASN A 133 5.89 62.24 -64.13
CA ASN A 133 5.57 62.80 -62.81
C ASN A 133 4.32 62.19 -62.14
N ILE A 134 4.14 60.87 -62.27
CA ILE A 134 3.05 60.14 -61.63
C ILE A 134 3.28 60.10 -60.12
N ARG A 135 2.32 60.60 -59.34
CA ARG A 135 2.36 60.60 -57.88
C ARG A 135 1.81 59.28 -57.33
N ILE A 136 2.55 58.67 -56.39
CA ILE A 136 2.07 57.46 -55.69
C ILE A 136 0.91 57.83 -54.77
N ASN A 137 -0.07 56.95 -54.68
CA ASN A 137 -1.33 57.07 -53.93
C ASN A 137 -2.23 58.22 -54.41
N GLN A 138 -2.03 58.73 -55.63
CA GLN A 138 -2.87 59.76 -56.23
C GLN A 138 -3.30 59.34 -57.64
N THR A 139 -4.59 59.54 -57.95
CA THR A 139 -5.09 59.32 -59.31
C THR A 139 -4.71 60.49 -60.20
N MET A 140 -4.06 60.18 -61.33
CA MET A 140 -3.68 61.13 -62.37
C MET A 140 -4.49 60.83 -63.62
N TYR A 141 -4.89 61.89 -64.32
CA TYR A 141 -5.53 61.78 -65.62
C TYR A 141 -4.57 62.31 -66.69
N PHE A 142 -4.43 61.55 -67.77
CA PHE A 142 -3.64 61.92 -68.92
C PHE A 142 -4.48 61.68 -70.17
N SER A 143 -4.53 62.61 -71.11
CA SER A 143 -5.34 62.46 -72.32
C SER A 143 -4.50 62.86 -73.52
N ASP A 144 -4.53 62.04 -74.56
CA ASP A 144 -3.79 62.32 -75.79
C ASP A 144 -4.47 61.67 -77.00
N VAL A 145 -4.11 62.13 -78.20
CA VAL A 145 -4.52 61.53 -79.47
C VAL A 145 -3.54 60.41 -79.79
N ILE A 146 -4.04 59.18 -79.82
CA ILE A 146 -3.19 57.99 -80.04
C ILE A 146 -3.20 57.51 -81.49
N LYS A 147 -4.15 57.96 -82.31
CA LYS A 147 -4.23 57.69 -83.76
C LYS A 147 -4.94 58.83 -84.48
N GLY A 148 -4.41 59.17 -85.66
CA GLY A 148 -4.81 60.37 -86.39
C GLY A 148 -4.22 61.64 -85.76
N ALA A 149 -4.55 62.79 -86.33
CA ALA A 149 -4.15 64.09 -85.80
C ALA A 149 -5.33 65.06 -85.90
N VAL A 150 -5.42 65.97 -84.93
CA VAL A 150 -6.41 67.03 -84.93
C VAL A 150 -5.73 68.34 -84.52
N ASN A 151 -5.95 69.39 -85.30
CA ASN A 151 -5.39 70.71 -85.03
C ASN A 151 -6.36 71.56 -84.20
N HIS A 152 -5.86 72.67 -83.63
CA HIS A 152 -6.69 73.60 -82.86
C HIS A 152 -7.84 74.23 -83.69
N ASN A 153 -7.71 74.22 -85.01
CA ASN A 153 -8.70 74.75 -85.95
C ASN A 153 -9.85 73.76 -86.24
N GLY A 154 -9.77 72.51 -85.77
CA GLY A 154 -10.77 71.47 -86.03
C GLY A 154 -10.42 70.52 -87.18
N ASP A 155 -9.41 70.84 -88.00
CA ASP A 155 -8.95 69.98 -89.09
C ASP A 155 -8.47 68.62 -88.55
N CYS A 156 -9.06 67.54 -89.07
CA CYS A 156 -8.72 66.18 -88.64
C CYS A 156 -8.19 65.33 -89.79
N THR A 157 -7.08 64.63 -89.54
CA THR A 157 -6.59 63.53 -90.38
C THR A 157 -6.79 62.19 -89.68
N GLY A 158 -7.63 61.32 -90.25
CA GLY A 158 -7.91 60.01 -89.69
C GLY A 158 -6.87 58.96 -90.10
N GLU A 159 -6.64 57.99 -89.23
CA GLU A 159 -5.84 56.78 -89.48
C GLU A 159 -6.69 55.53 -89.27
N THR A 160 -6.23 54.37 -89.77
CA THR A 160 -6.86 53.09 -89.44
C THR A 160 -6.45 52.65 -88.04
N PHE A 161 -7.45 52.35 -87.19
CA PHE A 161 -7.25 51.83 -85.84
C PHE A 161 -7.91 50.47 -85.69
N ARG A 162 -7.15 49.52 -85.16
CA ARG A 162 -7.59 48.13 -84.98
C ARG A 162 -7.43 47.68 -83.54
N THR A 163 -8.50 47.08 -83.01
CA THR A 163 -8.54 46.37 -81.73
C THR A 163 -8.78 44.88 -81.99
N ASP A 164 -8.72 44.06 -80.95
CA ASP A 164 -8.96 42.61 -81.06
C ASP A 164 -10.35 42.25 -81.62
N LYS A 165 -11.33 43.17 -81.54
CA LYS A 165 -12.73 42.92 -81.90
C LYS A 165 -13.22 43.75 -83.08
N PHE A 166 -12.63 44.92 -83.33
CA PHE A 166 -13.14 45.89 -84.30
C PHE A 166 -12.00 46.61 -85.01
N GLU A 167 -12.24 46.97 -86.26
CA GLU A 167 -11.33 47.76 -87.10
C GLU A 167 -12.12 48.96 -87.63
N TRP A 168 -11.54 50.14 -87.52
CA TRP A 168 -12.13 51.39 -87.98
C TRP A 168 -11.16 52.10 -88.91
N ASP A 169 -11.66 52.54 -90.06
CA ASP A 169 -10.89 53.26 -91.07
C ASP A 169 -11.15 54.76 -91.02
N ASN A 170 -10.09 55.54 -91.23
CA ASN A 170 -10.10 57.00 -91.26
C ASN A 170 -10.71 57.60 -89.98
N VAL A 171 -10.17 57.21 -88.83
CA VAL A 171 -10.63 57.64 -87.50
C VAL A 171 -9.55 58.40 -86.72
N LEU A 172 -10.02 59.33 -85.89
CA LEU A 172 -9.29 59.97 -84.81
C LEU A 172 -9.59 59.24 -83.51
N VAL A 173 -8.55 58.82 -82.80
CA VAL A 173 -8.68 58.10 -81.53
C VAL A 173 -8.05 58.93 -80.42
N GLN A 174 -8.90 59.42 -79.53
CA GLN A 174 -8.49 60.07 -78.29
C GLN A 174 -8.56 59.05 -77.15
N ALA A 175 -7.48 58.93 -76.39
CA ALA A 175 -7.43 58.07 -75.22
C ALA A 175 -7.28 58.94 -73.97
N LYS A 176 -8.18 58.75 -73.01
CA LYS A 176 -8.09 59.33 -71.67
C LYS A 176 -7.71 58.23 -70.69
N TYR A 177 -6.49 58.33 -70.18
CA TYR A 177 -5.92 57.41 -69.21
C TYR A 177 -6.17 57.89 -67.78
N LYS A 178 -6.64 56.98 -66.94
CA LYS A 178 -6.71 57.10 -65.50
C LYS A 178 -5.62 56.20 -64.90
N ILE A 179 -4.59 56.81 -64.33
CA ILE A 179 -3.45 56.11 -63.75
C ILE A 179 -3.47 56.27 -62.22
N LEU A 180 -3.37 55.15 -61.52
CA LEU A 180 -3.20 55.11 -60.06
C LEU A 180 -2.09 54.11 -59.73
N LEU A 181 -0.94 54.64 -59.29
CA LEU A 181 0.12 53.84 -58.67
C LEU A 181 -0.07 53.93 -57.15
N SER A 182 -0.13 52.80 -56.45
CA SER A 182 -0.25 52.81 -54.98
C SER A 182 0.71 51.83 -54.32
N GLU A 183 1.08 52.10 -53.07
CA GLU A 183 1.94 51.23 -52.27
C GLU A 183 1.24 50.90 -50.95
N GLY A 184 1.54 49.75 -50.37
CA GLY A 184 0.96 49.34 -49.10
C GLY A 184 1.61 48.12 -48.49
N VAL A 185 1.10 47.72 -47.33
CA VAL A 185 1.57 46.55 -46.60
C VAL A 185 0.51 45.46 -46.67
N ALA A 186 0.93 44.24 -46.99
CA ALA A 186 0.09 43.05 -47.00
C ALA A 186 0.62 42.02 -46.00
N VAL A 187 -0.25 41.10 -45.59
CA VAL A 187 0.10 40.00 -44.69
C VAL A 187 0.38 38.76 -45.51
N ALA A 188 1.59 38.24 -45.42
CA ALA A 188 1.99 37.00 -46.10
C ALA A 188 2.04 35.84 -45.11
N ASN A 189 1.47 34.70 -45.47
CA ASN A 189 1.57 33.44 -44.77
C ASN A 189 2.45 32.48 -45.59
N SER A 190 3.66 32.22 -45.09
CA SER A 190 4.63 31.36 -45.79
C SER A 190 4.24 29.88 -45.79
N ARG A 191 3.41 29.44 -44.84
CA ARG A 191 2.98 28.03 -44.71
C ARG A 191 1.87 27.67 -45.70
N GLU A 192 0.95 28.61 -45.92
CA GLU A 192 -0.19 28.44 -46.83
C GLU A 192 0.08 28.99 -48.24
N ASP A 193 1.29 29.52 -48.49
CA ASP A 193 1.65 30.18 -49.75
C ASP A 193 0.65 31.30 -50.14
N LEU A 194 0.25 32.10 -49.15
CA LEU A 194 -0.87 33.03 -49.25
C LEU A 194 -0.47 34.47 -48.90
N LEU A 195 -0.79 35.42 -49.75
CA LEU A 195 -0.73 36.86 -49.48
C LEU A 195 -2.15 37.41 -49.32
N VAL A 196 -2.41 38.10 -48.22
CA VAL A 196 -3.68 38.75 -47.92
C VAL A 196 -3.49 40.26 -47.95
N LEU A 197 -4.17 40.91 -48.89
CA LEU A 197 -4.16 42.37 -49.06
C LEU A 197 -5.09 43.06 -48.03
N PRO A 198 -4.89 44.35 -47.72
CA PRO A 198 -5.80 45.13 -46.87
C PRO A 198 -7.25 45.19 -47.40
N THR A 199 -7.44 44.95 -48.70
CA THR A 199 -8.74 44.85 -49.37
C THR A 199 -9.46 43.53 -49.10
N GLY A 200 -8.78 42.55 -48.51
CA GLY A 200 -9.29 41.18 -48.29
C GLY A 200 -8.98 40.20 -49.42
N THR A 201 -8.39 40.66 -50.53
CA THR A 201 -8.00 39.81 -51.66
C THR A 201 -6.88 38.86 -51.26
N ARG A 202 -7.01 37.61 -51.72
CA ARG A 202 -6.10 36.50 -51.45
C ARG A 202 -5.33 36.15 -52.71
N LEU A 203 -4.02 36.31 -52.69
CA LEU A 203 -3.11 36.03 -53.80
C LEU A 203 -2.10 34.96 -53.40
N LYS A 204 -1.55 34.24 -54.38
CA LYS A 204 -0.57 33.18 -54.12
C LYS A 204 0.83 33.77 -53.92
N LEU A 205 1.41 33.60 -52.74
CA LEU A 205 2.65 34.30 -52.33
C LEU A 205 3.83 34.01 -53.27
N SER A 206 3.97 32.78 -53.75
CA SER A 206 5.04 32.35 -54.67
C SER A 206 5.06 33.09 -56.01
N GLU A 207 3.92 33.58 -56.48
CA GLU A 207 3.80 34.16 -57.83
C GLU A 207 4.36 35.59 -57.92
N SER A 208 4.56 36.27 -56.78
CA SER A 208 5.09 37.65 -56.72
C SER A 208 4.30 38.69 -57.55
N TYR A 209 3.11 38.30 -58.03
CA TYR A 209 2.22 39.05 -58.89
C TYR A 209 0.77 38.55 -58.70
N GLY A 210 -0.20 39.44 -58.80
CA GLY A 210 -1.61 39.06 -58.82
C GLY A 210 -2.54 40.25 -59.04
N MET A 211 -3.84 39.98 -59.12
CA MET A 211 -4.83 40.99 -59.49
C MET A 211 -5.81 41.27 -58.36
N ASP A 212 -5.93 42.53 -57.96
CA ASP A 212 -6.89 43.01 -56.97
C ASP A 212 -8.01 43.79 -57.65
N SER A 213 -9.25 43.54 -57.24
CA SER A 213 -10.44 44.17 -57.83
C SER A 213 -10.52 45.68 -57.60
N HIS A 214 -9.84 46.22 -56.59
CA HIS A 214 -9.87 47.64 -56.23
C HIS A 214 -8.58 48.37 -56.61
N LYS A 215 -7.44 47.71 -56.51
CA LYS A 215 -6.10 48.30 -56.67
C LYS A 215 -5.38 47.88 -57.96
N GLY A 216 -5.95 46.99 -58.77
CA GLY A 216 -5.36 46.56 -60.04
C GLY A 216 -4.26 45.53 -59.87
N GLU A 217 -3.21 45.63 -60.68
CA GLU A 217 -2.06 44.72 -60.65
C GLU A 217 -1.25 44.94 -59.39
N ILE A 218 -1.02 43.89 -58.63
CA ILE A 218 -0.26 43.90 -57.38
C ILE A 218 1.03 43.13 -57.61
N ILE A 219 2.14 43.72 -57.19
CA ILE A 219 3.46 43.08 -57.17
C ILE A 219 4.08 43.18 -55.78
N TRP A 220 4.86 42.18 -55.41
CA TRP A 220 5.61 42.16 -54.16
C TRP A 220 6.92 41.41 -54.34
N LYS A 221 7.86 41.62 -53.41
CA LYS A 221 9.13 40.90 -53.38
C LYS A 221 9.11 39.92 -52.23
N TYR A 222 9.17 38.63 -52.53
CA TYR A 222 9.30 37.56 -51.55
C TYR A 222 10.63 36.82 -51.76
N ASN A 223 11.62 37.11 -50.91
CA ASN A 223 12.89 36.40 -50.93
C ASN A 223 12.75 35.12 -50.08
N GLN A 224 12.78 33.95 -50.72
CA GLN A 224 12.81 32.64 -50.07
C GLN A 224 14.17 32.32 -49.40
N GLN A 225 14.93 33.31 -48.93
CA GLN A 225 16.21 33.01 -48.27
C GLN A 225 15.93 32.45 -46.87
N THR A 226 15.95 31.12 -46.82
CA THR A 226 15.89 30.24 -45.66
C THR A 226 17.13 30.37 -44.78
N ASN A 227 17.45 31.57 -44.30
CA ASN A 227 18.28 31.71 -43.11
C ASN A 227 17.32 31.85 -41.94
N CYS A 228 17.36 30.91 -41.00
CA CYS A 228 16.55 30.98 -39.78
C CYS A 228 16.85 32.31 -39.10
N ASP A 229 15.92 33.24 -39.17
CA ASP A 229 16.04 34.54 -38.54
C ASP A 229 15.37 34.42 -37.17
N VAL A 230 16.00 34.97 -36.14
CA VAL A 230 15.40 35.07 -34.80
C VAL A 230 14.02 35.78 -34.87
N ASN A 231 13.79 36.57 -35.91
CA ASN A 231 12.51 37.21 -36.24
C ASN A 231 11.36 36.24 -36.59
N ASP A 232 11.65 34.96 -36.84
CA ASP A 232 10.67 33.92 -37.13
C ASP A 232 9.98 33.37 -35.87
N TYR A 233 10.40 33.84 -34.68
CA TYR A 233 9.85 33.42 -33.39
C TYR A 233 9.36 34.62 -32.57
N ASP A 234 8.14 34.52 -32.08
CA ASP A 234 7.56 35.44 -31.10
C ASP A 234 7.80 34.91 -29.68
N THR A 235 8.24 35.77 -28.75
CA THR A 235 8.39 35.41 -27.33
C THR A 235 7.10 35.73 -26.58
N LEU A 236 6.35 34.69 -26.18
CA LEU A 236 5.07 34.83 -25.47
C LEU A 236 5.22 35.07 -23.97
N TYR A 237 6.28 34.52 -23.37
CA TYR A 237 6.53 34.60 -21.94
C TYR A 237 8.03 34.57 -21.66
N GLU A 238 8.47 35.36 -20.68
CA GLU A 238 9.80 35.33 -20.11
C GLU A 238 9.68 35.49 -18.59
N GLY A 239 10.13 34.49 -17.83
CA GLY A 239 10.02 34.52 -16.37
C GLY A 239 10.24 33.15 -15.71
N PRO A 240 10.03 33.06 -14.39
CA PRO A 240 10.19 31.81 -13.65
C PRO A 240 9.09 30.80 -13.99
N ALA A 241 9.35 29.52 -13.71
CA ALA A 241 8.39 28.44 -13.88
C ALA A 241 8.62 27.31 -12.87
N THR A 242 7.63 26.43 -12.76
CA THR A 242 7.71 25.24 -11.91
C THR A 242 7.71 24.00 -12.81
N LEU A 243 8.66 23.10 -12.63
CA LEU A 243 8.72 21.82 -13.32
C LEU A 243 8.17 20.73 -12.41
N ILE A 244 7.08 20.10 -12.83
CA ILE A 244 6.48 18.97 -12.15
C ILE A 244 6.93 17.69 -12.86
N THR A 245 7.54 16.78 -12.11
CA THR A 245 7.92 15.45 -12.60
C THR A 245 7.02 14.41 -11.93
N SER A 246 6.16 13.78 -12.74
CA SER A 246 5.23 12.74 -12.30
C SER A 246 5.68 11.37 -12.81
N LYS A 247 5.68 10.37 -11.93
CA LYS A 247 5.89 8.97 -12.28
C LYS A 247 4.55 8.27 -12.37
N GLN A 248 4.27 7.63 -13.51
CA GLN A 248 2.99 6.95 -13.72
C GLN A 248 2.89 5.65 -12.90
N SER A 249 4.03 5.05 -12.52
CA SER A 249 4.13 3.90 -11.62
C SER A 249 5.52 3.84 -10.96
N GLN A 250 5.62 3.19 -9.80
CA GLN A 250 6.88 2.91 -9.11
C GLN A 250 7.90 2.17 -10.01
N ASN A 251 7.41 1.39 -10.99
CA ASN A 251 8.22 0.57 -11.91
C ASN A 251 8.35 1.15 -13.33
N SER A 252 7.75 2.32 -13.62
CA SER A 252 7.84 2.93 -14.95
C SER A 252 9.02 3.89 -15.03
N SER A 253 9.89 3.73 -16.03
CA SER A 253 10.94 4.70 -16.38
C SER A 253 10.42 5.96 -17.08
N ASN A 254 9.14 5.98 -17.46
CA ASN A 254 8.52 7.12 -18.14
C ASN A 254 8.13 8.20 -17.11
N GLU A 255 9.02 9.18 -16.96
CA GLU A 255 8.77 10.40 -16.20
C GLU A 255 8.08 11.43 -17.10
N ILE A 256 6.88 11.87 -16.72
CA ILE A 256 6.20 12.97 -17.40
C ILE A 256 6.65 14.27 -16.73
N GLN A 257 7.31 15.12 -17.51
CA GLN A 257 7.79 16.42 -17.07
C GLN A 257 6.90 17.51 -17.66
N THR A 258 6.35 18.37 -16.80
CA THR A 258 5.42 19.44 -17.20
C THR A 258 5.86 20.77 -16.61
N PHE A 259 5.97 21.79 -17.45
CA PHE A 259 6.22 23.16 -17.02
C PHE A 259 4.90 23.83 -16.66
N LEU A 260 4.84 24.43 -15.47
CA LEU A 260 3.72 25.18 -14.94
C LEU A 260 4.16 26.63 -14.71
N VAL A 261 3.42 27.56 -15.28
CA VAL A 261 3.63 29.00 -15.10
C VAL A 261 2.34 29.62 -14.59
N GLU A 262 2.48 30.44 -13.54
CA GLU A 262 1.40 31.23 -12.97
C GLU A 262 1.93 32.62 -12.64
N SER A 263 1.29 33.64 -13.20
CA SER A 263 1.56 35.07 -13.00
C SER A 263 0.24 35.84 -13.06
N ASP A 264 0.23 37.11 -12.64
CA ASP A 264 -0.99 37.94 -12.59
C ASP A 264 -1.77 38.01 -13.92
N LYS A 265 -1.10 37.81 -15.06
CA LYS A 265 -1.68 37.96 -16.40
C LYS A 265 -1.67 36.67 -17.22
N ILE A 266 -0.78 35.73 -16.91
CA ILE A 266 -0.50 34.55 -17.73
C ILE A 266 -0.43 33.31 -16.84
N ALA A 267 -1.23 32.31 -17.18
CA ALA A 267 -1.18 30.98 -16.59
C ALA A 267 -1.25 29.94 -17.71
N PHE A 268 -0.30 29.01 -17.72
CA PHE A 268 -0.28 27.89 -18.66
C PHE A 268 0.47 26.69 -18.08
N ALA A 269 0.15 25.52 -18.62
CA ALA A 269 0.95 24.33 -18.44
C ALA A 269 1.27 23.73 -19.80
N LEU A 270 2.51 23.28 -19.95
CA LEU A 270 3.01 22.67 -21.19
C LEU A 270 3.89 21.46 -20.84
N GLN A 271 3.63 20.34 -21.50
CA GLN A 271 4.41 19.14 -21.33
C GLN A 271 5.76 19.29 -22.03
N LYS A 272 6.83 18.89 -21.33
CA LYS A 272 8.15 18.77 -21.91
C LYS A 272 8.22 17.48 -22.73
N LEU A 273 8.42 17.62 -24.03
CA LEU A 273 8.68 16.49 -24.93
C LEU A 273 10.18 16.44 -25.28
N ASN A 274 10.48 15.96 -26.49
CA ASN A 274 11.84 15.83 -26.99
C ASN A 274 12.48 17.20 -27.24
N ILE A 275 13.82 17.20 -27.27
CA ILE A 275 14.61 18.36 -27.70
C ILE A 275 14.41 18.55 -29.21
N ASP A 276 14.26 19.80 -29.61
CA ASP A 276 14.20 20.29 -30.98
C ASP A 276 15.12 21.52 -31.11
N TYR A 277 15.19 22.15 -32.28
CA TYR A 277 16.06 23.30 -32.52
C TYR A 277 15.31 24.49 -33.13
N ALA A 278 15.38 25.64 -32.46
CA ALA A 278 14.93 26.92 -33.00
C ALA A 278 16.17 27.75 -33.41
N CYS A 279 16.41 27.92 -34.71
CA CYS A 279 17.62 28.58 -35.24
C CYS A 279 18.93 28.06 -34.63
N HIS A 280 19.12 26.74 -34.66
CA HIS A 280 20.28 26.03 -34.08
C HIS A 280 20.42 26.12 -32.56
N ILE A 281 19.47 26.76 -31.86
CA ILE A 281 19.42 26.80 -30.39
C ILE A 281 18.54 25.64 -29.91
N PRO A 282 19.01 24.80 -28.96
CA PRO A 282 18.23 23.70 -28.44
C PRO A 282 17.03 24.21 -27.63
N VAL A 283 15.84 23.74 -27.98
CA VAL A 283 14.57 24.05 -27.32
C VAL A 283 13.81 22.76 -27.00
N PHE A 284 12.91 22.79 -26.03
CA PHE A 284 12.01 21.68 -25.78
C PHE A 284 10.74 21.84 -26.59
N ARG A 285 10.37 20.79 -27.32
CA ARG A 285 9.08 20.71 -27.97
C ARG A 285 7.99 20.48 -26.92
N THR A 286 6.81 21.01 -27.20
CA THR A 286 5.61 20.82 -26.38
C THR A 286 4.54 20.04 -27.15
N GLU A 287 3.46 19.67 -26.46
CA GLU A 287 2.27 19.08 -27.07
C GLU A 287 1.63 19.98 -28.14
N HIS A 288 1.89 21.30 -28.05
CA HIS A 288 1.46 22.25 -29.06
C HIS A 288 2.52 22.38 -30.17
N PRO A 289 2.17 22.18 -31.46
CA PRO A 289 3.15 22.11 -32.55
C PRO A 289 3.91 23.42 -32.81
N ARG A 290 3.39 24.55 -32.32
CA ARG A 290 3.97 25.88 -32.51
C ARG A 290 4.70 26.43 -31.30
N LEU A 291 4.59 25.79 -30.13
CA LEU A 291 5.12 26.30 -28.87
C LEU A 291 6.36 25.52 -28.46
N PHE A 292 7.42 26.27 -28.15
CA PHE A 292 8.71 25.71 -27.74
C PHE A 292 9.16 26.38 -26.44
N ILE A 293 9.85 25.60 -25.61
CA ILE A 293 10.32 26.06 -24.31
C ILE A 293 11.85 26.13 -24.32
N LEU A 294 12.37 27.31 -24.01
CA LEU A 294 13.81 27.55 -23.84
C LEU A 294 14.11 27.78 -22.36
N THR A 295 14.96 26.95 -21.77
CA THR A 295 15.35 27.07 -20.34
C THR A 295 16.83 27.40 -20.14
N ASP A 296 17.65 27.31 -21.19
CA ASP A 296 19.09 27.53 -21.09
C ASP A 296 19.40 29.03 -20.97
N ARG A 297 19.94 29.42 -19.81
CA ARG A 297 20.27 30.81 -19.47
C ARG A 297 21.21 31.47 -20.46
N THR A 298 22.12 30.71 -21.07
CA THR A 298 23.07 31.25 -22.06
C THR A 298 22.38 31.65 -23.35
N ASN A 299 21.31 30.93 -23.70
CA ASN A 299 20.57 31.06 -24.95
C ASN A 299 19.35 31.98 -24.84
N ILE A 300 18.92 32.35 -23.63
CA ILE A 300 17.78 33.24 -23.39
C ILE A 300 17.91 34.62 -24.04
N PRO A 301 19.08 35.30 -24.03
CA PRO A 301 19.21 36.63 -24.64
C PRO A 301 19.02 36.65 -26.16
N PHE A 302 19.13 35.51 -26.85
CA PHE A 302 19.06 35.44 -28.31
C PHE A 302 17.67 35.78 -28.85
N PHE A 303 16.59 35.46 -28.14
CA PHE A 303 15.21 35.78 -28.56
C PHE A 303 14.70 37.00 -27.82
N HIS A 304 14.49 38.12 -28.51
CA HIS A 304 14.00 39.35 -27.91
C HIS A 304 12.47 39.41 -27.84
N THR A 305 11.94 40.00 -26.78
CA THR A 305 10.51 40.30 -26.63
C THR A 305 10.10 41.42 -27.58
N LYS A 306 9.05 41.19 -28.36
CA LYS A 306 8.50 42.12 -29.36
C LYS A 306 6.98 42.14 -29.24
N PRO A 307 6.30 43.24 -29.64
CA PRO A 307 4.84 43.26 -29.69
C PRO A 307 4.34 42.21 -30.69
N ILE A 308 3.47 41.31 -30.23
CA ILE A 308 2.93 40.22 -31.04
C ILE A 308 1.89 40.80 -32.00
N SER A 309 2.00 40.45 -33.28
CA SER A 309 1.00 40.78 -34.29
C SER A 309 -0.33 40.08 -34.00
N THR A 310 -1.46 40.79 -34.14
CA THR A 310 -2.80 40.19 -33.98
C THR A 310 -3.03 39.00 -34.92
N TYR A 311 -2.39 39.02 -36.10
CA TYR A 311 -2.45 37.94 -37.09
C TYR A 311 -1.65 36.68 -36.70
N ASN A 312 -0.71 36.80 -35.75
CA ASN A 312 0.07 35.67 -35.23
C ASN A 312 -0.46 35.14 -33.90
N THR A 313 -1.55 35.70 -33.36
CA THR A 313 -2.11 35.25 -32.09
C THR A 313 -2.92 33.98 -32.29
N ASP A 314 -2.45 32.85 -31.75
CA ASP A 314 -3.17 31.59 -31.79
C ASP A 314 -4.12 31.48 -30.58
N LEU A 315 -5.38 31.89 -30.79
CA LEU A 315 -6.40 31.84 -29.74
C LEU A 315 -6.67 30.41 -29.27
N MET A 316 -6.57 29.42 -30.15
CA MET A 316 -6.80 28.02 -29.79
C MET A 316 -5.68 27.49 -28.90
N ALA A 317 -4.42 27.83 -29.22
CA ALA A 317 -3.28 27.55 -28.36
C ALA A 317 -3.45 28.20 -26.97
N TYR A 318 -3.88 29.47 -26.92
CA TYR A 318 -4.11 30.19 -25.68
C TYR A 318 -5.19 29.54 -24.80
N ILE A 319 -6.29 29.10 -25.39
CA ILE A 319 -7.37 28.43 -24.66
C ILE A 319 -6.96 27.02 -24.21
N ASN A 320 -6.33 26.24 -25.08
CA ASN A 320 -5.89 24.87 -24.78
C ASN A 320 -4.87 24.83 -23.64
N THR A 321 -3.90 25.74 -23.65
CA THR A 321 -2.87 25.82 -22.60
C THR A 321 -3.45 26.13 -21.22
N LYS A 322 -4.56 26.89 -21.15
CA LYS A 322 -5.31 27.11 -19.90
C LYS A 322 -6.07 25.87 -19.44
N PHE A 323 -6.69 25.12 -20.34
CA PHE A 323 -7.35 23.86 -19.97
C PHE A 323 -6.34 22.85 -19.42
N VAL A 324 -5.18 22.72 -20.07
CA VAL A 324 -4.08 21.87 -19.60
C VAL A 324 -3.56 22.33 -18.23
N TYR A 325 -3.46 23.63 -18.00
CA TYR A 325 -3.12 24.19 -16.68
C TYR A 325 -4.11 23.78 -15.59
N ILE A 326 -5.41 24.00 -15.83
CA ILE A 326 -6.47 23.63 -14.87
C ILE A 326 -6.45 22.13 -14.59
N GLN A 327 -6.35 21.30 -15.63
CA GLN A 327 -6.29 19.85 -15.50
C GLN A 327 -5.10 19.41 -14.63
N ASN A 328 -3.90 19.92 -14.91
CA ASN A 328 -2.70 19.53 -14.16
C ASN A 328 -2.76 19.94 -12.69
N ILE A 329 -3.31 21.12 -12.37
CA ILE A 329 -3.48 21.55 -10.98
C ILE A 329 -4.54 20.72 -10.26
N LEU A 330 -5.68 20.46 -10.90
CA LEU A 330 -6.70 19.57 -10.32
C LEU A 330 -6.14 18.17 -10.09
N GLN A 331 -5.39 17.62 -11.05
CA GLN A 331 -4.77 16.31 -10.90
C GLN A 331 -3.74 16.31 -9.76
N ALA A 332 -2.88 17.33 -9.65
CA ALA A 332 -1.90 17.42 -8.59
C ALA A 332 -2.54 17.55 -7.19
N THR A 333 -3.56 18.39 -7.06
CA THR A 333 -4.28 18.61 -5.79
C THR A 333 -5.05 17.37 -5.36
N VAL A 334 -5.80 16.74 -6.27
CA VAL A 334 -6.53 15.50 -5.99
C VAL A 334 -5.58 14.36 -5.65
N THR A 335 -4.47 14.21 -6.37
CA THR A 335 -3.47 13.18 -6.08
C THR A 335 -2.82 13.42 -4.71
N SER A 336 -2.47 14.66 -4.38
CA SER A 336 -1.91 15.00 -3.06
C SER A 336 -2.89 14.68 -1.93
N MET A 337 -4.17 15.04 -2.10
CA MET A 337 -5.21 14.75 -1.12
C MET A 337 -5.43 13.23 -0.97
N TYR A 338 -5.42 12.49 -2.08
CA TYR A 338 -5.53 11.04 -2.07
C TYR A 338 -4.37 10.38 -1.30
N ILE A 339 -3.13 10.79 -1.58
CA ILE A 339 -1.95 10.27 -0.88
C ILE A 339 -2.03 10.56 0.62
N ASP A 340 -2.43 11.77 1.01
CA ASP A 340 -2.60 12.12 2.43
C ASP A 340 -3.70 11.27 3.08
N LEU A 341 -4.87 11.11 2.45
CA LEU A 341 -5.97 10.30 2.98
C LEU A 341 -5.55 8.84 3.19
N VAL A 342 -4.93 8.22 2.18
CA VAL A 342 -4.44 6.82 2.28
C VAL A 342 -3.39 6.69 3.38
N THR A 343 -2.49 7.67 3.50
CA THR A 343 -1.47 7.69 4.56
C THR A 343 -2.13 7.79 5.94
N LYS A 344 -3.10 8.69 6.12
CA LYS A 344 -3.84 8.85 7.38
C LYS A 344 -4.65 7.60 7.72
N GLN A 345 -5.30 6.99 6.74
CA GLN A 345 -6.03 5.72 6.92
C GLN A 345 -5.08 4.62 7.40
N CYS A 346 -3.93 4.44 6.74
CA CYS A 346 -2.94 3.45 7.16
C CYS A 346 -2.44 3.72 8.59
N HIS A 347 -2.16 4.98 8.94
CA HIS A 347 -1.76 5.32 10.31
C HIS A 347 -2.86 5.02 11.34
N LEU A 348 -4.12 5.28 11.00
CA LEU A 348 -5.26 4.95 11.85
C LEU A 348 -5.38 3.44 12.04
N GLU A 349 -5.31 2.66 10.95
CA GLU A 349 -5.33 1.20 10.99
C GLU A 349 -4.17 0.65 11.82
N ARG A 350 -2.95 1.18 11.65
CA ARG A 350 -1.78 0.84 12.47
C ARG A 350 -2.05 1.12 13.95
N ASN A 351 -2.60 2.27 14.30
CA ASN A 351 -2.91 2.62 15.69
C ASN A 351 -3.97 1.68 16.29
N ILE A 352 -5.01 1.33 15.51
CA ILE A 352 -6.01 0.34 15.91
C ILE A 352 -5.35 -1.02 16.12
N LEU A 353 -4.49 -1.48 15.22
CA LEU A 353 -3.77 -2.74 15.37
C LEU A 353 -2.86 -2.75 16.60
N MET A 354 -2.16 -1.65 16.89
CA MET A 354 -1.36 -1.50 18.12
C MET A 354 -2.25 -1.58 19.36
N GLN A 355 -3.42 -0.94 19.34
CA GLN A 355 -4.38 -1.02 20.44
C GLN A 355 -4.92 -2.45 20.60
N LYS A 356 -5.30 -3.13 19.51
CA LYS A 356 -5.70 -4.55 19.55
C LYS A 356 -4.59 -5.40 20.14
N LEU A 357 -3.34 -5.23 19.69
CA LEU A 357 -2.19 -5.98 20.18
C LEU A 357 -1.92 -5.75 21.67
N SER A 358 -2.15 -4.54 22.17
CA SER A 358 -2.03 -4.23 23.60
C SER A 358 -2.98 -5.05 24.48
N LEU A 359 -4.15 -5.44 23.97
CA LEU A 359 -5.09 -6.32 24.68
C LEU A 359 -4.47 -7.68 24.97
N ALA A 360 -3.57 -8.19 24.11
CA ALA A 360 -2.93 -9.50 24.31
C ALA A 360 -2.05 -9.56 25.58
N SER A 361 -1.60 -8.41 26.09
CA SER A 361 -0.84 -8.32 27.33
C SER A 361 -1.73 -8.28 28.58
N TYR A 362 -2.99 -7.86 28.45
CA TYR A 362 -3.92 -7.72 29.57
C TYR A 362 -4.94 -8.86 29.64
N SER A 363 -5.53 -9.23 28.51
CA SER A 363 -6.53 -10.31 28.41
C SER A 363 -6.52 -10.97 27.04
N LEU A 364 -6.18 -12.26 27.01
CA LEU A 364 -6.15 -13.06 25.79
C LEU A 364 -7.56 -13.30 25.21
N SER A 365 -8.59 -13.40 26.06
CA SER A 365 -9.97 -13.56 25.60
C SER A 365 -10.47 -12.29 24.90
N GLU A 366 -10.10 -11.12 25.41
CA GLU A 366 -10.42 -9.81 24.81
C GLU A 366 -9.69 -9.60 23.48
N PHE A 367 -8.40 -9.94 23.44
CA PHE A 367 -7.63 -9.96 22.21
C PHE A 367 -8.25 -10.89 21.16
N ALA A 368 -8.59 -12.13 21.55
CA ALA A 368 -9.14 -13.14 20.65
C ALA A 368 -10.46 -12.68 20.03
N TYR A 369 -11.37 -12.13 20.84
CA TYR A 369 -12.64 -11.59 20.36
C TYR A 369 -12.44 -10.42 19.40
N THR A 370 -11.54 -9.49 19.73
CA THR A 370 -11.33 -8.26 18.96
C THR A 370 -10.55 -8.48 17.66
N MET A 371 -9.58 -9.42 17.66
CA MET A 371 -8.85 -9.81 16.44
C MET A 371 -9.62 -10.81 15.59
N GLY A 372 -10.42 -11.69 16.19
CA GLY A 372 -11.29 -12.63 15.48
C GLY A 372 -12.60 -12.02 14.95
N GLU A 373 -12.85 -10.74 15.26
CA GLU A 373 -14.06 -9.99 14.89
C GLU A 373 -15.37 -10.64 15.38
N GLY A 374 -15.33 -11.28 16.56
CA GLY A 374 -16.49 -11.91 17.16
C GLY A 374 -16.18 -13.14 18.04
N PRO A 375 -17.21 -13.90 18.43
CA PRO A 375 -17.05 -15.11 19.23
C PRO A 375 -16.47 -16.26 18.39
N GLY A 376 -16.02 -17.31 19.07
CA GLY A 376 -15.45 -18.51 18.44
C GLY A 376 -13.95 -18.48 18.18
N TYR A 377 -13.26 -17.51 18.77
CA TYR A 377 -11.81 -17.42 18.76
C TYR A 377 -11.27 -17.52 20.19
N THR A 378 -10.15 -18.22 20.34
CA THR A 378 -9.35 -18.22 21.56
C THR A 378 -7.91 -17.82 21.23
N ALA A 379 -7.17 -17.34 22.22
CA ALA A 379 -5.78 -16.96 22.03
C ALA A 379 -4.86 -17.61 23.06
N LEU A 380 -3.65 -17.93 22.62
CA LEU A 380 -2.59 -18.50 23.44
C LEU A 380 -1.32 -17.68 23.23
N LYS A 381 -0.71 -17.22 24.32
CA LYS A 381 0.58 -16.51 24.28
C LYS A 381 1.72 -17.46 24.64
N THR A 382 2.75 -17.51 23.80
CA THR A 382 3.98 -18.27 24.02
C THR A 382 5.19 -17.39 23.70
N GLY A 383 5.89 -16.91 24.72
CA GLY A 383 6.96 -15.92 24.54
C GLY A 383 6.43 -14.64 23.90
N GLU A 384 7.09 -14.20 22.81
CA GLU A 384 6.74 -13.00 22.04
C GLU A 384 5.72 -13.27 20.91
N ILE A 385 5.19 -14.49 20.83
CA ILE A 385 4.20 -14.90 19.82
C ILE A 385 2.84 -15.07 20.49
N VAL A 386 1.80 -14.57 19.84
CA VAL A 386 0.40 -14.84 20.21
C VAL A 386 -0.26 -15.61 19.08
N TYR A 387 -0.78 -16.80 19.40
CA TYR A 387 -1.58 -17.62 18.51
C TYR A 387 -3.06 -17.29 18.68
N LEU A 388 -3.71 -16.93 17.59
CA LEU A 388 -5.16 -16.84 17.50
C LEU A 388 -5.70 -18.11 16.85
N ILE A 389 -6.61 -18.77 17.54
CA ILE A 389 -7.11 -20.09 17.22
C ILE A 389 -8.62 -19.98 16.97
N LYS A 390 -9.06 -20.37 15.78
CA LYS A 390 -10.50 -20.44 15.46
C LYS A 390 -11.08 -21.78 15.91
N CYS A 391 -12.07 -21.73 16.78
CA CYS A 391 -12.71 -22.89 17.38
C CYS A 391 -13.94 -23.34 16.57
N LYS A 392 -14.36 -24.59 16.76
CA LYS A 392 -15.48 -25.18 16.02
C LYS A 392 -16.80 -24.84 16.72
N PRO A 393 -17.84 -24.34 16.01
CA PRO A 393 -19.15 -24.12 16.61
C PRO A 393 -19.81 -25.47 16.98
N VAL A 394 -20.43 -25.51 18.15
CA VAL A 394 -21.13 -26.67 18.71
C VAL A 394 -22.41 -26.21 19.40
N ASP A 395 -23.43 -27.06 19.39
CA ASP A 395 -24.70 -26.80 20.07
C ASP A 395 -24.61 -27.28 21.53
N VAL A 396 -25.05 -26.43 22.46
CA VAL A 396 -25.00 -26.71 23.91
C VAL A 396 -26.29 -26.32 24.61
N GLU A 397 -26.58 -27.01 25.72
CA GLU A 397 -27.76 -26.75 26.54
C GLU A 397 -27.38 -26.04 27.85
N LEU A 398 -28.26 -25.21 28.39
CA LEU A 398 -28.02 -24.52 29.67
C LEU A 398 -28.08 -25.50 30.85
N ASP A 399 -27.06 -25.53 31.71
CA ASP A 399 -27.12 -26.33 32.95
C ASP A 399 -27.81 -25.56 34.08
N ARG A 400 -29.11 -25.80 34.25
CA ARG A 400 -29.93 -25.19 35.31
C ARG A 400 -29.77 -25.82 36.69
N SER A 401 -28.94 -26.85 36.86
CA SER A 401 -28.86 -27.60 38.13
C SER A 401 -27.95 -26.98 39.19
N HIS A 402 -27.18 -25.95 38.85
CA HIS A 402 -26.27 -25.28 39.79
C HIS A 402 -27.04 -24.31 40.70
N LYS A 403 -26.76 -24.38 42.01
CA LYS A 403 -27.23 -23.41 43.01
C LYS A 403 -26.19 -22.34 43.36
N VAL A 404 -25.05 -22.40 42.67
CA VAL A 404 -23.86 -21.56 42.87
C VAL A 404 -23.68 -20.74 41.61
N CYS A 405 -23.33 -19.46 41.74
CA CYS A 405 -23.15 -18.57 40.60
C CYS A 405 -21.71 -18.63 40.10
N PHE A 406 -21.57 -18.52 38.79
CA PHE A 406 -20.30 -18.49 38.08
C PHE A 406 -20.23 -17.23 37.21
N GLN A 407 -19.02 -16.78 36.93
CA GLN A 407 -18.79 -15.70 35.97
C GLN A 407 -19.08 -16.19 34.55
N GLU A 408 -18.71 -17.42 34.22
CA GLU A 408 -18.99 -18.10 32.96
C GLU A 408 -20.31 -18.87 33.00
N LEU A 409 -20.92 -19.07 31.84
CA LEU A 409 -22.26 -19.66 31.76
C LEU A 409 -22.16 -21.20 31.88
N PRO A 410 -22.80 -21.85 32.87
CA PRO A 410 -22.82 -23.31 32.97
C PRO A 410 -23.63 -23.94 31.83
N VAL A 411 -23.03 -24.89 31.12
CA VAL A 411 -23.61 -25.56 29.95
C VAL A 411 -23.36 -27.06 29.96
N VAL A 412 -24.22 -27.81 29.27
CA VAL A 412 -24.07 -29.24 29.03
C VAL A 412 -23.75 -29.47 27.56
N TYR A 413 -22.62 -30.13 27.31
CA TYR A 413 -22.18 -30.53 25.98
C TYR A 413 -21.75 -32.00 26.02
N ASN A 414 -22.27 -32.83 25.11
CA ASN A 414 -21.97 -34.28 25.09
C ASN A 414 -22.18 -34.97 26.46
N LYS A 415 -23.23 -34.60 27.20
CA LYS A 415 -23.53 -35.10 28.56
C LYS A 415 -22.46 -34.75 29.62
N GLN A 416 -21.51 -33.88 29.29
CA GLN A 416 -20.54 -33.33 30.23
C GLN A 416 -20.93 -31.91 30.61
N LYS A 417 -20.77 -31.59 31.89
CA LYS A 417 -20.96 -30.23 32.40
C LYS A 417 -19.70 -29.42 32.14
N LEU A 418 -19.84 -28.34 31.39
CA LEU A 418 -18.80 -27.41 31.01
C LEU A 418 -19.27 -25.98 31.31
N PHE A 419 -18.39 -25.01 31.08
CA PHE A 419 -18.69 -23.59 31.20
C PHE A 419 -18.40 -22.91 29.87
N MET A 420 -19.19 -21.89 29.53
CA MET A 420 -19.02 -21.09 28.32
C MET A 420 -18.55 -19.69 28.69
N ALA A 421 -17.43 -19.27 28.10
CA ALA A 421 -16.89 -17.93 28.29
C ALA A 421 -17.88 -16.85 27.80
N PRO A 422 -18.16 -15.79 28.58
CA PRO A 422 -19.24 -14.84 28.29
C PRO A 422 -19.10 -14.06 26.97
N LYS A 423 -17.87 -13.79 26.51
CA LYS A 423 -17.59 -12.95 25.34
C LYS A 423 -17.17 -13.75 24.10
N THR A 424 -16.24 -14.67 24.27
CA THR A 424 -15.74 -15.52 23.18
C THR A 424 -16.65 -16.73 22.90
N HIS A 425 -17.57 -17.06 23.80
CA HIS A 425 -18.44 -18.24 23.76
C HIS A 425 -17.67 -19.57 23.66
N THR A 426 -16.40 -19.59 24.05
CA THR A 426 -15.56 -20.78 24.02
C THR A 426 -15.84 -21.66 25.23
N LEU A 427 -15.88 -22.98 25.02
CA LEU A 427 -16.09 -23.97 26.07
C LEU A 427 -14.83 -24.19 26.90
N GLN A 428 -15.02 -24.23 28.22
CA GLN A 428 -13.97 -24.48 29.20
C GLN A 428 -14.47 -25.47 30.27
N LYS A 429 -13.53 -26.18 30.90
CA LYS A 429 -13.84 -27.22 31.88
C LYS A 429 -14.15 -26.69 33.28
N TYR A 430 -13.67 -25.50 33.59
CA TYR A 430 -13.76 -24.89 34.92
C TYR A 430 -14.41 -23.52 34.80
N GLY A 431 -15.23 -23.15 35.78
CA GLY A 431 -15.83 -21.83 35.90
C GLY A 431 -15.29 -21.12 37.14
N THR A 432 -15.33 -19.80 37.10
CA THR A 432 -14.98 -18.92 38.21
C THR A 432 -16.20 -18.72 39.08
N GLU A 433 -16.20 -19.27 40.29
CA GLU A 433 -17.28 -19.11 41.26
C GLU A 433 -17.37 -17.66 41.77
N ILE A 434 -18.59 -17.14 41.85
CA ILE A 434 -18.90 -15.80 42.35
C ILE A 434 -20.10 -15.83 43.29
N ASP A 435 -20.19 -14.84 44.17
CA ASP A 435 -21.36 -14.68 45.02
C ASP A 435 -22.60 -14.33 44.19
N CYS A 436 -23.69 -15.09 44.40
CA CYS A 436 -24.96 -14.79 43.77
C CYS A 436 -25.58 -13.50 44.35
N THR A 437 -25.77 -12.47 43.52
CA THR A 437 -26.43 -11.23 43.94
C THR A 437 -27.66 -10.94 43.06
N ILE A 438 -28.77 -10.48 43.66
CA ILE A 438 -29.99 -10.07 42.93
C ILE A 438 -29.91 -8.62 42.43
N ILE A 439 -29.01 -7.83 43.01
CA ILE A 439 -28.83 -6.41 42.70
C ILE A 439 -27.93 -6.27 41.46
N LEU A 440 -26.82 -6.99 41.44
CA LEU A 440 -25.84 -7.07 40.35
C LEU A 440 -25.73 -8.52 39.88
N PRO A 441 -26.77 -9.08 39.23
CA PRO A 441 -26.69 -10.44 38.71
C PRO A 441 -25.71 -10.49 37.52
N THR A 442 -25.10 -11.65 37.29
CA THR A 442 -24.35 -11.86 36.04
C THR A 442 -25.31 -11.93 34.86
N GLY A 443 -25.03 -11.12 33.85
CA GLY A 443 -25.83 -11.04 32.63
C GLY A 443 -25.11 -11.67 31.44
N TYR A 444 -25.85 -12.42 30.63
CA TYR A 444 -25.35 -13.02 29.39
C TYR A 444 -26.29 -12.65 28.24
N LEU A 445 -25.72 -12.26 27.10
CA LEU A 445 -26.48 -11.96 25.89
C LEU A 445 -26.62 -13.25 25.06
N MET A 446 -27.85 -13.74 24.88
CA MET A 446 -28.16 -14.94 24.12
C MET A 446 -29.26 -14.65 23.11
N GLU A 447 -29.00 -14.88 21.82
CA GLU A 447 -29.97 -14.68 20.72
C GLU A 447 -30.62 -13.28 20.69
N GLY A 448 -29.95 -12.27 21.24
CA GLY A 448 -30.46 -10.89 21.36
C GLY A 448 -31.23 -10.59 22.64
N GLU A 449 -31.44 -11.59 23.50
CA GLU A 449 -32.08 -11.45 24.82
C GLU A 449 -31.04 -11.53 25.94
N TRP A 450 -31.18 -10.68 26.96
CA TRP A 450 -30.32 -10.73 28.15
C TRP A 450 -30.92 -11.68 29.19
N ILE A 451 -30.18 -12.74 29.51
CA ILE A 451 -30.51 -13.62 30.64
C ILE A 451 -29.62 -13.27 31.84
N SER A 452 -30.12 -13.54 33.03
CA SER A 452 -29.39 -13.31 34.27
C SER A 452 -29.39 -14.52 35.17
N MET A 453 -28.31 -14.70 35.93
CA MET A 453 -28.20 -15.77 36.91
C MET A 453 -28.17 -15.16 38.32
N SER A 454 -29.15 -15.52 39.15
CA SER A 454 -29.19 -15.15 40.56
C SER A 454 -30.12 -16.07 41.34
N PRO A 455 -29.58 -16.85 42.29
CA PRO A 455 -29.52 -18.33 42.33
C PRO A 455 -30.33 -19.18 41.32
N GLU A 456 -31.41 -18.64 40.76
CA GLU A 456 -32.17 -19.18 39.64
C GLU A 456 -31.98 -18.31 38.38
N TYR A 457 -32.22 -18.90 37.22
CA TYR A 457 -32.14 -18.19 35.94
C TYR A 457 -33.41 -17.37 35.71
N ASN A 458 -33.26 -16.07 35.49
CA ASN A 458 -34.36 -15.15 35.23
C ASN A 458 -34.04 -14.22 34.06
N GLU A 459 -35.05 -13.84 33.27
CA GLU A 459 -34.92 -12.77 32.28
C GLU A 459 -34.46 -11.48 32.95
N LEU A 460 -33.48 -10.81 32.35
CA LEU A 460 -32.97 -9.56 32.90
C LEU A 460 -34.05 -8.47 32.67
N GLY A 461 -34.74 -8.09 33.74
CA GLY A 461 -35.85 -7.12 33.65
C GLY A 461 -35.48 -5.83 32.92
N SER A 462 -36.45 -5.23 32.21
CA SER A 462 -36.26 -4.12 31.25
C SER A 462 -35.43 -2.91 31.75
N GLY A 463 -35.38 -2.64 33.06
CA GLY A 463 -34.55 -1.57 33.65
C GLY A 463 -33.09 -1.92 33.95
N LYS A 464 -32.66 -3.17 33.72
CA LYS A 464 -31.30 -3.67 33.98
C LYS A 464 -30.51 -3.96 32.70
N ILE A 465 -31.10 -3.73 31.53
CA ILE A 465 -30.45 -3.94 30.23
C ILE A 465 -29.28 -2.94 30.08
N PRO A 466 -28.04 -3.41 29.81
CA PRO A 466 -26.89 -2.53 29.64
C PRO A 466 -27.07 -1.53 28.48
N GLN A 467 -26.60 -0.29 28.67
CA GLN A 467 -26.58 0.72 27.62
C GLN A 467 -25.44 0.48 26.62
N ILE A 468 -25.71 0.66 25.33
CA ILE A 468 -24.68 0.57 24.28
C ILE A 468 -23.93 1.91 24.20
N LEU A 469 -22.61 1.86 24.34
CA LEU A 469 -21.76 3.04 24.20
C LEU A 469 -21.78 3.56 22.75
N LYS A 470 -21.99 4.86 22.57
CA LYS A 470 -21.91 5.53 21.26
C LYS A 470 -20.65 6.41 21.21
N PRO A 471 -19.94 6.46 20.08
CA PRO A 471 -18.83 7.40 19.91
C PRO A 471 -19.30 8.85 20.15
N GLN A 472 -18.45 9.68 20.76
CA GLN A 472 -18.68 11.11 21.01
C GLN A 472 -19.83 11.48 21.97
N THR A 473 -20.26 10.57 22.85
CA THR A 473 -21.21 10.92 23.90
C THR A 473 -20.54 11.70 25.03
N SER A 474 -21.05 12.90 25.34
CA SER A 474 -20.76 13.60 26.58
C SER A 474 -21.56 12.96 27.72
N TRP A 475 -20.88 12.47 28.75
CA TRP A 475 -21.51 11.81 29.89
C TRP A 475 -22.31 12.81 30.73
N THR A 476 -23.63 12.66 30.79
CA THR A 476 -24.45 13.32 31.83
C THR A 476 -24.59 12.38 33.01
N TRP A 477 -23.58 12.35 33.87
CA TRP A 477 -23.67 11.62 35.13
C TRP A 477 -24.51 12.42 36.13
N ALA A 478 -25.54 11.80 36.71
CA ALA A 478 -26.31 12.36 37.81
C ALA A 478 -26.14 11.46 39.03
N TYR A 479 -25.42 11.94 40.05
CA TYR A 479 -25.33 11.29 41.34
C TYR A 479 -26.74 11.16 41.95
N ARG A 480 -27.13 9.94 42.32
CA ARG A 480 -28.23 9.74 43.26
C ARG A 480 -27.65 9.08 44.50
N SER A 481 -27.66 9.79 45.64
CA SER A 481 -27.10 9.25 46.88
C SER A 481 -27.94 8.03 47.32
N PRO A 482 -27.33 6.96 47.85
CA PRO A 482 -28.05 5.82 48.41
C PRO A 482 -28.63 6.08 49.81
N GLU A 483 -28.80 7.33 50.24
CA GLU A 483 -29.08 7.69 51.65
C GLU A 483 -30.39 7.11 52.20
N HIS A 484 -31.34 6.73 51.34
CA HIS A 484 -32.60 6.13 51.76
C HIS A 484 -32.64 4.60 51.70
N LEU A 485 -31.60 3.94 51.16
CA LEU A 485 -31.53 2.47 51.06
C LEU A 485 -31.11 1.80 52.38
N MET A 486 -30.42 2.54 53.27
CA MET A 486 -29.89 1.99 54.53
C MET A 486 -30.86 2.10 55.72
N ASN A 487 -31.95 2.87 55.60
CA ASN A 487 -32.80 3.25 56.75
C ASN A 487 -34.16 2.53 56.83
N ALA A 488 -34.56 1.71 55.85
CA ALA A 488 -35.79 0.91 55.90
C ALA A 488 -35.62 -0.42 55.14
N GLY A 489 -35.57 -1.54 55.87
CA GLY A 489 -34.96 -2.79 55.39
C GLY A 489 -35.86 -3.70 54.54
N LEU A 490 -35.52 -3.85 53.26
CA LEU A 490 -35.78 -5.03 52.43
C LEU A 490 -34.59 -6.01 52.42
N TYR A 491 -33.40 -5.56 52.80
CA TYR A 491 -32.14 -6.32 52.77
C TYR A 491 -31.53 -6.41 54.16
N SER A 492 -30.96 -7.57 54.51
CA SER A 492 -30.24 -7.78 55.77
C SER A 492 -28.87 -7.09 55.76
N SER A 493 -28.33 -6.79 56.95
CA SER A 493 -26.95 -6.30 57.09
C SER A 493 -25.92 -7.20 56.41
N ASP A 494 -26.18 -8.51 56.42
CA ASP A 494 -25.31 -9.50 55.80
C ASP A 494 -25.33 -9.41 54.27
N MET A 495 -26.49 -9.10 53.67
CA MET A 495 -26.60 -8.87 52.22
C MET A 495 -25.86 -7.59 51.77
N ILE A 496 -25.92 -6.53 52.57
CA ILE A 496 -25.18 -5.29 52.27
C ILE A 496 -23.67 -5.52 52.40
N ASN A 497 -23.23 -6.22 53.45
CA ASN A 497 -21.83 -6.58 53.65
C ASN A 497 -21.31 -7.50 52.52
N ALA A 498 -22.12 -8.46 52.06
CA ALA A 498 -21.79 -9.32 50.93
C ALA A 498 -21.66 -8.52 49.62
N LEU A 499 -22.59 -7.59 49.34
CA LEU A 499 -22.51 -6.71 48.18
C LEU A 499 -21.26 -5.82 48.22
N GLN A 500 -20.96 -5.20 49.38
CA GLN A 500 -19.79 -4.36 49.53
C GLN A 500 -18.49 -5.15 49.30
N LYS A 501 -18.38 -6.36 49.85
CA LYS A 501 -17.25 -7.26 49.57
C LYS A 501 -17.15 -7.61 48.09
N HIS A 502 -18.28 -7.93 47.45
CA HIS A 502 -18.32 -8.25 46.01
C HIS A 502 -17.87 -7.08 45.13
N LEU A 503 -18.22 -5.83 45.50
CA LEU A 503 -17.79 -4.63 44.79
C LEU A 503 -16.29 -4.35 44.91
N LEU A 504 -15.70 -4.64 46.08
CA LEU A 504 -14.28 -4.41 46.35
C LEU A 504 -13.39 -5.56 45.85
N PHE A 505 -13.94 -6.77 45.73
CA PHE A 505 -13.19 -7.98 45.38
C PHE A 505 -12.31 -7.84 44.13
N PRO A 506 -12.80 -7.37 42.95
CA PRO A 506 -11.96 -7.25 41.75
C PRO A 506 -10.75 -6.33 41.93
N GLN A 507 -10.82 -5.33 42.81
CA GLN A 507 -9.70 -4.43 43.11
C GLN A 507 -8.67 -5.07 44.05
N GLU A 508 -9.12 -5.99 44.91
CA GLU A 508 -8.28 -6.63 45.92
C GLU A 508 -7.62 -7.93 45.42
N VAL A 509 -8.17 -8.57 44.38
CA VAL A 509 -7.69 -9.87 43.86
C VAL A 509 -6.24 -9.81 43.38
N ASP A 510 -5.83 -8.77 42.65
CA ASP A 510 -4.45 -8.65 42.16
C ASP A 510 -3.45 -8.54 43.31
N ALA A 511 -3.81 -7.75 44.33
CA ALA A 511 -3.04 -7.63 45.56
C ALA A 511 -3.01 -8.96 46.32
N ALA A 512 -4.14 -9.65 46.42
CA ALA A 512 -4.25 -10.95 47.08
C ALA A 512 -3.41 -12.02 46.37
N GLN A 513 -3.47 -12.13 45.05
CA GLN A 513 -2.65 -13.05 44.25
C GLN A 513 -1.16 -12.74 44.38
N SER A 514 -0.77 -11.47 44.30
CA SER A 514 0.62 -11.05 44.48
C SER A 514 1.13 -11.37 45.89
N ASN A 515 0.31 -11.12 46.92
CA ASN A 515 0.64 -11.45 48.31
C ASN A 515 0.70 -12.96 48.53
N LEU A 516 -0.21 -13.73 47.94
CA LEU A 516 -0.20 -15.19 47.96
C LEU A 516 1.09 -15.73 47.32
N ALA A 517 1.47 -15.21 46.16
CA ALA A 517 2.70 -15.58 45.45
C ALA A 517 3.95 -15.20 46.26
N ARG A 518 3.96 -14.03 46.92
CA ARG A 518 5.05 -13.64 47.83
C ARG A 518 5.15 -14.57 49.03
N GLN A 519 4.02 -14.97 49.61
CA GLN A 519 3.96 -15.92 50.72
C GLN A 519 4.48 -17.31 50.33
N THR A 520 4.07 -17.82 49.16
CA THR A 520 4.54 -19.14 48.67
C THR A 520 6.02 -19.13 48.29
N MET A 521 6.55 -17.99 47.87
CA MET A 521 7.99 -17.80 47.61
C MET A 521 8.81 -17.51 48.88
N GLY A 522 8.20 -17.49 50.07
CA GLY A 522 8.91 -17.34 51.35
C GLY A 522 9.26 -15.90 51.73
N TYR A 523 8.72 -14.89 51.05
CA TYR A 523 8.89 -13.49 51.45
C TYR A 523 7.99 -13.14 52.64
N ASN A 524 8.50 -12.34 53.58
CA ASN A 524 7.69 -11.79 54.67
C ASN A 524 6.63 -10.83 54.10
N THR A 525 5.36 -11.16 54.29
CA THR A 525 4.20 -10.31 54.00
C THR A 525 3.50 -9.94 55.31
N ILE A 526 2.94 -8.73 55.40
CA ILE A 526 2.06 -8.34 56.52
C ILE A 526 0.81 -9.23 56.47
N ASP A 527 0.43 -9.83 57.60
CA ASP A 527 -0.73 -10.70 57.70
C ASP A 527 -2.02 -9.89 57.52
N GLN A 528 -2.55 -9.89 56.30
CA GLN A 528 -3.81 -9.24 55.93
C GLN A 528 -5.01 -10.21 56.01
N GLY A 529 -4.87 -11.34 56.71
CA GLY A 529 -5.95 -12.34 56.84
C GLY A 529 -6.01 -13.37 55.71
N LEU A 530 -5.18 -13.24 54.67
CA LEU A 530 -4.97 -14.26 53.63
C LEU A 530 -3.98 -15.31 54.16
N LYS A 531 -4.52 -16.39 54.76
CA LYS A 531 -3.73 -17.40 55.46
C LYS A 531 -3.76 -18.74 54.73
N ILE A 532 -2.71 -19.06 53.96
CA ILE A 532 -2.45 -20.44 53.49
C ILE A 532 -1.79 -21.29 54.59
N LYS A 533 -1.06 -20.65 55.50
CA LYS A 533 -0.30 -21.26 56.61
C LYS A 533 -1.08 -22.26 57.49
N PRO A 534 -2.39 -22.10 57.78
CA PRO A 534 -3.17 -23.06 58.56
C PRO A 534 -3.44 -24.38 57.82
N TYR A 535 -3.38 -24.38 56.48
CA TYR A 535 -3.62 -25.57 55.66
C TYR A 535 -2.35 -26.40 55.43
N ILE A 536 -1.18 -25.79 55.60
CA ILE A 536 0.14 -26.44 55.63
C ILE A 536 0.85 -26.00 56.91
N ASP A 537 0.31 -26.44 58.05
CA ASP A 537 0.87 -26.13 59.35
C ASP A 537 1.94 -27.15 59.75
N GLU A 538 2.94 -26.71 60.50
CA GLU A 538 4.02 -27.52 61.06
C GLU A 538 3.44 -28.63 61.96
N GLN A 539 2.28 -28.37 62.59
CA GLN A 539 1.51 -29.36 63.35
C GLN A 539 0.82 -30.42 62.50
N LEU A 540 0.46 -30.12 61.25
CA LEU A 540 -0.14 -31.11 60.34
C LEU A 540 0.94 -32.03 59.76
N ILE A 541 2.11 -31.46 59.45
CA ILE A 541 3.31 -32.21 59.05
C ILE A 541 3.78 -33.10 60.20
N SER A 542 3.87 -32.59 61.43
CA SER A 542 4.27 -33.40 62.58
C SER A 542 3.29 -34.53 62.88
N ARG A 543 1.96 -34.29 62.79
CA ARG A 543 0.95 -35.35 62.94
C ARG A 543 1.01 -36.41 61.83
N LEU A 544 1.28 -36.02 60.58
CA LEU A 544 1.49 -36.97 59.47
C LEU A 544 2.76 -37.81 59.66
N VAL A 545 3.82 -37.20 60.18
CA VAL A 545 5.10 -37.86 60.46
C VAL A 545 4.98 -38.82 61.66
N GLU A 546 4.33 -38.41 62.74
CA GLU A 546 4.16 -39.26 63.92
C GLU A 546 3.17 -40.41 63.70
N ASP A 547 2.05 -40.20 63.01
CA ASP A 547 0.98 -41.21 62.98
C ASP A 547 1.14 -42.23 61.84
N LYS A 548 1.76 -41.84 60.70
CA LYS A 548 1.97 -42.74 59.55
C LYS A 548 3.41 -43.16 59.30
N LEU A 549 4.38 -42.28 59.54
CA LEU A 549 5.79 -42.56 59.24
C LEU A 549 6.47 -43.36 60.35
N ASN A 550 6.24 -43.06 61.63
CA ASN A 550 6.77 -43.88 62.74
C ASN A 550 6.24 -45.32 62.72
N LYS A 551 4.97 -45.52 62.31
CA LYS A 551 4.37 -46.86 62.22
C LYS A 551 4.97 -47.69 61.08
N MET A 552 5.29 -47.06 59.94
CA MET A 552 6.06 -47.71 58.87
C MET A 552 7.51 -47.97 59.28
N TRP A 553 8.15 -47.01 59.96
CA TRP A 553 9.56 -47.12 60.34
C TRP A 553 9.80 -48.23 61.38
N GLY A 554 8.90 -48.37 62.36
CA GLY A 554 8.96 -49.48 63.33
C GLY A 554 8.86 -50.86 62.66
N TRP A 555 8.02 -51.00 61.64
CA TRP A 555 7.89 -52.24 60.87
C TRP A 555 9.15 -52.53 60.03
N PHE A 556 9.75 -51.51 59.40
CA PHE A 556 11.00 -51.65 58.65
C PHE A 556 12.20 -52.03 59.55
N VAL A 557 12.28 -51.47 60.76
CA VAL A 557 13.33 -51.83 61.74
C VAL A 557 13.15 -53.27 62.23
N GLY A 558 11.91 -53.71 62.50
CA GLY A 558 11.60 -55.09 62.86
C GLY A 558 11.98 -56.08 61.75
N PHE A 559 11.65 -55.76 60.50
CA PHE A 559 12.04 -56.55 59.33
C PHE A 559 13.57 -56.62 59.16
N GLY A 560 14.27 -55.49 59.32
CA GLY A 560 15.72 -55.42 59.24
C GLY A 560 16.44 -56.29 60.29
N ASN A 561 15.99 -56.25 61.54
CA ASN A 561 16.56 -57.07 62.62
C ASN A 561 16.34 -58.58 62.40
N PHE A 562 15.18 -58.97 61.87
CA PHE A 562 14.89 -60.38 61.56
C PHE A 562 15.79 -60.92 60.45
N ILE A 563 15.96 -60.16 59.36
CA ILE A 563 16.83 -60.55 58.24
C ILE A 563 18.31 -60.58 58.67
N SER A 564 18.75 -59.64 59.51
CA SER A 564 20.12 -59.63 60.05
C SER A 564 20.42 -60.88 60.90
N GLY A 565 19.49 -61.31 61.74
CA GLY A 565 19.63 -62.55 62.53
C GLY A 565 19.71 -63.80 61.66
N LEU A 566 18.86 -63.90 60.62
CA LEU A 566 18.86 -65.01 59.66
C LEU A 566 20.15 -65.08 58.86
N LEU A 567 20.69 -63.93 58.44
CA LEU A 567 21.97 -63.84 57.75
C LEU A 567 23.13 -64.31 58.66
N GLY A 568 23.11 -63.95 59.95
CA GLY A 568 24.10 -64.40 60.93
C GLY A 568 24.12 -65.92 61.10
N VAL A 569 22.95 -66.56 61.21
CA VAL A 569 22.83 -68.03 61.30
C VAL A 569 23.33 -68.70 60.02
N PHE A 570 23.02 -68.14 58.84
CA PHE A 570 23.50 -68.66 57.57
C PHE A 570 25.03 -68.62 57.46
N VAL A 571 25.66 -67.52 57.91
CA VAL A 571 27.12 -67.40 57.91
C VAL A 571 27.75 -68.41 58.87
N ALA A 572 27.20 -68.58 60.08
CA ALA A 572 27.68 -69.58 61.03
C ALA A 572 27.58 -71.01 60.47
N TRP A 573 26.48 -71.35 59.81
CA TRP A 573 26.31 -72.64 59.12
C TRP A 573 27.35 -72.85 58.01
N LYS A 574 27.65 -71.80 57.22
CA LYS A 574 28.66 -71.87 56.17
C LYS A 574 30.07 -72.07 56.73
N ILE A 575 30.42 -71.43 57.84
CA ILE A 575 31.69 -71.64 58.52
C ILE A 575 31.81 -73.10 58.99
N LEU A 576 30.75 -73.64 59.61
CA LEU A 576 30.73 -75.04 60.07
C LEU A 576 30.92 -76.04 58.91
N MET A 577 30.25 -75.81 57.77
CA MET A 577 30.43 -76.65 56.57
C MET A 577 31.85 -76.57 56.00
N ILE A 578 32.51 -75.41 56.05
CA ILE A 578 33.91 -75.27 55.62
C ILE A 578 34.82 -76.08 56.55
N CYS A 579 34.65 -75.97 57.87
CA CYS A 579 35.45 -76.74 58.83
C CYS A 579 35.29 -78.27 58.63
N LEU A 580 34.07 -78.75 58.41
CA LEU A 580 33.83 -80.16 58.11
C LEU A 580 34.51 -80.60 56.81
N ASN A 581 34.36 -79.84 55.72
CA ASN A 581 35.00 -80.14 54.44
C ASN A 581 36.54 -80.13 54.53
N THR A 582 37.12 -79.17 55.25
CA THR A 582 38.56 -79.14 55.47
C THR A 582 39.02 -80.36 56.26
N THR A 583 38.30 -80.77 57.30
CA THR A 583 38.66 -81.93 58.12
C THR A 583 38.60 -83.24 57.32
N ILE A 584 37.56 -83.41 56.49
CA ILE A 584 37.41 -84.58 55.59
C ILE A 584 38.54 -84.60 54.56
N ASN A 585 38.81 -83.48 53.88
CA ASN A 585 39.86 -83.38 52.87
C ASN A 585 41.25 -83.64 53.48
N MET A 586 41.52 -83.10 54.67
CA MET A 586 42.75 -83.35 55.43
C MET A 586 42.90 -84.83 55.78
N SER A 587 41.81 -85.48 56.21
CA SER A 587 41.79 -86.91 56.55
C SER A 587 42.05 -87.81 55.32
N ILE A 588 41.45 -87.49 54.18
CA ILE A 588 41.65 -88.24 52.92
C ILE A 588 43.10 -88.08 52.42
N LEU A 589 43.65 -86.87 52.47
CA LEU A 589 45.05 -86.60 52.09
C LEU A 589 46.03 -87.29 53.05
N TYR A 590 45.73 -87.34 54.35
CA TYR A 590 46.55 -88.02 55.35
C TYR A 590 46.56 -89.54 55.14
N GLN A 591 45.41 -90.15 54.82
CA GLN A 591 45.33 -91.59 54.52
C GLN A 591 46.04 -91.98 53.23
N THR A 592 46.09 -91.10 52.22
CA THR A 592 46.69 -91.40 50.90
C THR A 592 48.18 -91.12 50.81
N PHE A 593 48.68 -90.06 51.46
CA PHE A 593 50.10 -89.66 51.34
C PHE A 593 50.89 -89.66 52.66
N GLY A 594 50.26 -90.03 53.78
CA GLY A 594 50.88 -89.96 55.11
C GLY A 594 51.18 -88.52 55.57
N CYS A 595 51.97 -88.37 56.65
CA CYS A 595 52.32 -87.05 57.19
C CYS A 595 53.35 -86.34 56.27
N SER A 596 52.84 -85.61 55.28
CA SER A 596 53.62 -84.83 54.31
C SER A 596 53.07 -83.41 54.21
N PHE A 597 53.89 -82.45 53.75
CA PHE A 597 53.47 -81.06 53.51
C PHE A 597 52.22 -80.95 52.61
N LYS A 598 51.96 -81.97 51.77
CA LYS A 598 50.78 -82.06 50.91
C LYS A 598 49.45 -82.09 51.68
N VAL A 599 49.45 -82.44 52.96
CA VAL A 599 48.24 -82.45 53.81
C VAL A 599 47.69 -81.04 54.00
N LEU A 600 48.53 -79.99 54.04
CA LEU A 600 48.08 -78.58 54.13
C LEU A 600 47.21 -78.13 52.95
N ALA A 601 47.25 -78.86 51.82
CA ALA A 601 46.36 -78.61 50.68
C ALA A 601 44.88 -78.94 50.98
N GLY A 602 44.58 -79.63 52.09
CA GLY A 602 43.23 -79.96 52.55
C GLY A 602 42.33 -78.75 52.85
N VAL A 603 42.91 -77.57 53.07
CA VAL A 603 42.18 -76.30 53.29
C VAL A 603 41.47 -75.83 52.02
N PHE A 604 42.01 -76.15 50.85
CA PHE A 604 41.43 -75.77 49.56
C PHE A 604 40.97 -77.03 48.80
N ALA A 605 39.66 -77.21 48.67
CA ALA A 605 39.07 -78.40 48.05
C ALA A 605 39.58 -78.64 46.60
N SER A 606 39.82 -77.57 45.84
CA SER A 606 40.37 -77.64 44.48
C SER A 606 41.80 -78.21 44.44
N MET A 607 42.64 -77.84 45.41
CA MET A 607 44.02 -78.32 45.51
C MET A 607 44.07 -79.79 45.96
N THR A 608 43.13 -80.20 46.83
CA THR A 608 42.97 -81.60 47.27
C THR A 608 42.65 -82.52 46.09
N HIS A 609 41.71 -82.11 45.23
CA HIS A 609 41.33 -82.87 44.04
C HIS A 609 42.47 -82.98 43.01
N TYR A 610 43.30 -81.94 42.89
CA TYR A 610 44.49 -81.96 42.02
C TYR A 610 45.52 -83.00 42.48
N PHE A 611 45.82 -83.06 43.78
CA PHE A 611 46.77 -84.06 44.30
C PHE A 611 46.25 -85.49 44.21
N MET A 612 44.96 -85.71 44.48
CA MET A 612 44.33 -87.03 44.28
C MET A 612 44.37 -87.49 42.82
N HIS A 613 44.04 -86.62 41.88
CA HIS A 613 44.07 -86.96 40.44
C HIS A 613 45.50 -87.29 39.95
N LYS A 614 46.52 -86.57 40.45
CA LYS A 614 47.92 -86.82 40.08
C LYS A 614 48.45 -88.16 40.64
N SER A 615 47.98 -88.60 41.81
CA SER A 615 48.31 -89.93 42.35
C SER A 615 47.68 -91.06 41.53
N HIS A 616 46.41 -90.93 41.13
CA HIS A 616 45.74 -91.92 40.29
C HIS A 616 46.27 -91.98 38.85
N SER A 617 46.91 -90.92 38.35
CA SER A 617 47.52 -90.89 37.01
C SER A 617 48.83 -91.68 36.89
N HIS A 618 49.47 -92.09 38.00
CA HIS A 618 50.67 -92.93 37.95
C HIS A 618 50.36 -94.43 37.83
N ASP A 619 49.15 -94.87 38.20
CA ASP A 619 48.72 -96.28 38.19
C ASP A 619 47.92 -96.71 36.95
N ASN A 620 47.58 -95.80 36.03
CA ASN A 620 46.86 -96.12 34.79
C ASN A 620 47.68 -95.81 33.52
N LYS A 621 48.72 -96.61 33.27
CA LYS A 621 49.31 -96.81 31.93
C LYS A 621 48.94 -98.20 31.41
N GLN A 622 47.73 -98.38 30.88
CA GLN A 622 47.44 -99.43 29.88
C GLN A 622 46.06 -99.23 29.24
N LYS A 623 46.02 -99.45 27.91
CA LYS A 623 44.90 -99.44 26.94
C LYS A 623 44.47 -98.10 26.34
N PRO A 624 44.76 -97.88 25.04
CA PRO A 624 44.03 -96.96 24.18
C PRO A 624 42.98 -97.72 23.35
N ARG A 625 41.73 -97.24 23.29
CA ARG A 625 40.86 -97.49 22.11
C ARG A 625 39.68 -96.50 22.00
N LYS A 626 39.80 -95.65 20.97
CA LYS A 626 38.82 -95.16 19.99
C LYS A 626 37.31 -95.13 20.33
N LEU A 627 36.79 -93.90 20.36
CA LEU A 627 35.73 -93.30 19.53
C LEU A 627 34.47 -94.11 19.19
N THR A 628 33.32 -93.66 19.69
CA THR A 628 32.09 -93.23 18.94
C THR A 628 31.10 -92.67 19.96
N THR A 629 30.82 -91.36 19.93
CA THR A 629 29.65 -90.71 19.30
C THR A 629 28.33 -91.10 19.99
N GLU A 630 27.83 -90.21 20.85
CA GLU A 630 26.52 -89.54 20.70
C GLU A 630 26.18 -88.76 21.98
N GLU A 631 25.97 -87.46 21.78
CA GLU A 631 25.10 -86.54 22.51
C GLU A 631 25.39 -86.13 23.98
N ILE A 632 25.43 -84.80 24.13
CA ILE A 632 25.30 -83.97 25.35
C ILE A 632 26.63 -83.54 26.01
N THR A 633 27.32 -82.56 25.40
CA THR A 633 27.89 -81.41 26.13
C THR A 633 28.24 -80.23 25.18
N GLN A 634 28.25 -79.02 25.76
CA GLN A 634 28.98 -77.79 25.38
C GLN A 634 28.25 -76.85 24.40
N GLN A 635 27.90 -75.60 24.73
CA GLN A 635 28.42 -74.68 25.75
C GLN A 635 29.96 -74.62 25.77
N ASN A 636 30.54 -74.17 24.65
CA ASN A 636 31.64 -73.20 24.56
C ASN A 636 32.35 -73.31 23.19
N THR A 637 31.86 -72.61 22.17
CA THR A 637 32.72 -72.11 21.08
C THR A 637 32.08 -70.91 20.38
N TYR A 638 32.19 -69.73 20.97
CA TYR A 638 32.46 -68.48 20.25
C TYR A 638 33.30 -67.60 21.17
N LEU A 639 34.59 -67.94 21.26
CA LEU A 639 35.62 -67.08 21.82
C LEU A 639 36.53 -66.73 20.64
N LEU A 640 36.34 -65.56 20.04
CA LEU A 640 37.39 -64.68 19.51
C LEU A 640 36.77 -63.54 18.70
N ASN A 641 36.87 -62.33 19.24
CA ASN A 641 37.32 -61.11 18.57
C ASN A 641 37.11 -59.97 19.59
N THR A 642 38.07 -59.75 20.48
CA THR A 642 39.17 -58.76 20.34
C THR A 642 38.72 -57.30 20.49
N VAL A 643 38.93 -56.77 21.70
CA VAL A 643 39.58 -55.50 22.09
C VAL A 643 39.50 -54.32 21.10
N GLN A 644 38.88 -53.19 21.51
CA GLN A 644 39.61 -51.95 21.90
C GLN A 644 38.67 -50.78 22.27
N GLU A 645 39.04 -50.12 23.36
CA GLU A 645 38.61 -48.81 23.87
C GLU A 645 38.85 -47.65 22.89
N GLN A 646 37.97 -46.65 22.88
CA GLN A 646 38.26 -45.22 22.66
C GLN A 646 37.05 -44.31 23.02
N PRO A 647 37.21 -42.98 23.20
CA PRO A 647 36.83 -42.28 24.44
C PRO A 647 35.57 -41.38 24.36
N ILE A 648 35.16 -40.91 25.53
CA ILE A 648 34.10 -39.91 25.80
C ILE A 648 34.46 -38.55 25.16
N PRO A 649 33.58 -37.92 24.36
CA PRO A 649 33.72 -36.52 23.99
C PRO A 649 33.05 -35.59 25.02
N ALA A 650 33.80 -34.58 25.47
CA ALA A 650 33.29 -33.46 26.28
C ALA A 650 32.31 -32.57 25.48
N PRO A 651 31.39 -31.85 26.15
CA PRO A 651 30.40 -31.01 25.47
C PRO A 651 31.03 -29.78 24.79
N ARG A 652 30.65 -29.54 23.53
CA ARG A 652 30.98 -28.32 22.78
C ARG A 652 30.20 -27.12 23.33
N GLN A 653 30.92 -26.07 23.71
CA GLN A 653 30.40 -24.72 23.90
C GLN A 653 29.89 -24.16 22.57
N LEU A 654 28.71 -23.53 22.58
CA LEU A 654 28.09 -22.93 21.40
C LEU A 654 27.59 -21.51 21.72
N TYR A 655 28.48 -20.62 22.16
CA TYR A 655 28.31 -19.17 22.10
C TYR A 655 29.69 -18.49 21.97
N PRO A 656 29.87 -17.51 21.05
CA PRO A 656 31.10 -16.72 20.98
C PRO A 656 31.14 -15.66 22.10
N PRO A 657 32.32 -15.33 22.65
CA PRO A 657 32.46 -14.29 23.67
C PRO A 657 32.31 -12.88 23.08
N LEU A 658 31.56 -12.05 23.81
CA LEU A 658 31.37 -10.63 23.57
C LEU A 658 32.71 -9.88 23.64
N ARG A 659 33.04 -9.18 22.55
CA ARG A 659 34.14 -8.22 22.46
C ARG A 659 33.65 -6.90 23.06
N VAL A 660 34.23 -6.49 24.19
CA VAL A 660 34.04 -5.16 24.77
C VAL A 660 34.89 -4.18 23.97
N GLU A 661 34.24 -3.37 23.15
CA GLU A 661 34.87 -2.26 22.43
C GLU A 661 34.49 -0.96 23.15
N ASN A 662 35.47 -0.39 23.85
CA ASN A 662 35.38 0.93 24.46
C ASN A 662 35.24 1.98 23.34
N SER A 663 34.15 2.74 23.35
CA SER A 663 34.09 4.00 22.60
C SER A 663 33.36 5.09 23.39
N HIS A 664 34.01 6.25 23.39
CA HIS A 664 33.67 7.49 24.06
C HIS A 664 32.25 7.98 23.77
N TYR A 665 31.56 8.46 24.82
CA TYR A 665 30.55 9.50 24.65
C TYR A 665 30.80 10.66 25.64
N GLN A 666 30.98 11.83 25.06
CA GLN A 666 31.10 13.13 25.70
C GLN A 666 29.76 13.53 26.34
N THR A 667 29.82 13.97 27.59
CA THR A 667 28.75 14.68 28.28
C THR A 667 28.66 16.13 27.79
N PRO A 668 27.47 16.67 27.48
CA PRO A 668 27.29 18.10 27.27
C PRO A 668 27.20 18.84 28.61
N ARG A 669 28.08 19.82 28.82
CA ARG A 669 27.97 20.84 29.86
C ARG A 669 26.68 21.64 29.68
N ARG A 670 25.82 21.66 30.69
CA ARG A 670 24.89 22.76 30.94
C ARG A 670 25.56 23.75 31.90
N THR A 671 25.60 24.99 31.45
CA THR A 671 25.86 26.21 32.22
C THR A 671 24.75 26.43 33.24
N LEU A 672 25.06 26.30 34.53
CA LEU A 672 25.03 27.33 35.58
C LEU A 672 25.37 26.67 36.92
#